data_AF-A0A2G5V8V2-F1
#
_entry.id   AF-A0A2G5V8V2-F1
#
_cell.length_a   1.000
_cell.length_b   1.000
_cell.length_c   1.000
_cell.angle_alpha   90.00
_cell.angle_beta   90.00
_cell.angle_gamma   90.00
#
_symmetry.space_group_name_H-M   'P 1'
#
loop_
_entity.id
_entity.type
_entity.pdbx_description
1 polymer ?
#
loop_
_entity_poly.entity_id
_entity_poly.type
_entity_poly.pdbx_seq_one_letter_code
_entity_poly.pdbx_strand_id
1 'polypeptide(L)'
;MAEALPSFQMGLKTLSSSAVSSNSKTSENSKSKSDDPKSKRAKRSASEIDVNRQSLLEFAFATRSLELIKKIGHMKMDFETVYREGAHVVGMISNITNLEKRKMMEDAWKDFTVIKKDLETFRIKNIRSVNAIWGPPEKTLVDIGRVYKSILVFTFFKQEEVRKMRDSLRYLDIPNIELEKALDNLEELLFMDWGLVYTNFQKISSILPGLQKEFSEFFAPPDDDKEDDFGMKIIMYIGIVFGTLIVLALVVFSVVMCVLVSDPDEKLPPPKEPVYTVLQVHQLEHTYMQLQDARLDINKIDKNGDTPIYQAIRKGDFAAVEDLLNKGAILDASCNGAQCRTALFELVLKKKETLISKFLKAGANPNISNANGDSVVKFAGKYGMSELFQNRYERKQYELPRILPKVPRYWKVLVMNHRCVKLLYKRFLPRRIKNHITWGYKEGMDLDSFSHIVVPDNLLYDDVTLKLDDENLLAFRLLGCWANLMSVEWFKALADKKIHENAMNSDCRYFLRNVEYRGTLNYDTILKQKNSIHQLRPGLLTNTVITILPTKNDRRNKQREEIQKLIEQFGGEYSTEVILAGQEMREMPYYAVDIDNLAVQNRIWILKYSDSDYGSKWQESPMLVTLSDIQLLFECIARWELLHFENDIVKAVYNKRALRR
;
A
#
# COMPACT_ATOMS: atom_id res chain seq x y z
N MET A 1 22.53 -1.79 -14.64
CA MET A 1 23.55 -2.33 -15.57
C MET A 1 23.76 -3.83 -15.45
N ALA A 2 23.86 -4.45 -14.26
CA ALA A 2 24.05 -5.91 -14.14
C ALA A 2 22.82 -6.78 -14.52
N GLU A 3 21.61 -6.23 -14.53
CA GLU A 3 20.40 -6.94 -15.00
C GLU A 3 20.24 -6.93 -16.54
N ALA A 4 21.15 -6.28 -17.27
CA ALA A 4 20.99 -6.08 -18.71
C ALA A 4 21.47 -7.27 -19.58
N LEU A 5 22.21 -8.25 -19.03
CA LEU A 5 22.84 -9.35 -19.77
C LEU A 5 22.54 -10.73 -19.12
N PRO A 6 21.49 -11.44 -19.56
CA PRO A 6 21.05 -12.68 -18.87
C PRO A 6 21.84 -13.96 -19.22
N SER A 7 22.88 -13.92 -20.07
CA SER A 7 23.60 -15.14 -20.48
C SER A 7 24.90 -15.44 -19.70
N PHE A 8 25.39 -14.55 -18.84
CA PHE A 8 26.68 -14.76 -18.16
C PHE A 8 26.67 -15.74 -16.95
N GLN A 9 25.54 -16.38 -16.63
CA GLN A 9 25.39 -17.16 -15.39
C GLN A 9 25.77 -18.66 -15.47
N MET A 10 26.22 -19.19 -16.61
CA MET A 10 26.39 -20.65 -16.77
C MET A 10 27.84 -21.17 -16.82
N GLY A 11 28.79 -20.47 -16.19
CA GLY A 11 30.17 -20.95 -15.98
C GLY A 11 30.60 -21.15 -14.52
N LEU A 12 29.80 -20.69 -13.55
CA LEU A 12 30.22 -20.61 -12.13
C LEU A 12 29.66 -21.74 -11.24
N LYS A 13 28.62 -22.47 -11.67
CA LYS A 13 28.00 -23.52 -10.83
C LYS A 13 28.72 -24.86 -10.85
N THR A 14 29.59 -25.12 -11.83
CA THR A 14 30.33 -26.39 -11.95
C THR A 14 31.65 -26.41 -11.17
N LEU A 15 32.07 -25.27 -10.58
CA LEU A 15 33.30 -25.15 -9.80
C LEU A 15 33.09 -25.30 -8.28
N SER A 16 31.84 -25.34 -7.80
CA SER A 16 31.55 -25.34 -6.35
C SER A 16 31.48 -26.74 -5.71
N SER A 17 31.73 -27.83 -6.43
CA SER A 17 31.59 -29.20 -5.89
C SER A 17 32.88 -30.00 -5.73
N SER A 18 34.08 -29.41 -5.88
CA SER A 18 35.33 -30.14 -5.67
C SER A 18 36.38 -29.31 -4.94
N ALA A 19 36.29 -29.25 -3.61
CA ALA A 19 37.40 -29.20 -2.64
C ALA A 19 36.92 -28.72 -1.26
N VAL A 20 36.31 -29.60 -0.48
CA VAL A 20 36.29 -29.50 1.00
C VAL A 20 36.63 -30.87 1.57
N SER A 21 37.85 -31.01 2.09
CA SER A 21 38.34 -32.09 2.97
C SER A 21 39.80 -31.76 3.32
N SER A 22 40.03 -30.89 4.30
CA SER A 22 40.51 -31.23 5.66
C SER A 22 41.89 -31.89 5.73
N ASN A 23 42.89 -31.15 6.23
CA ASN A 23 43.55 -31.55 7.48
C ASN A 23 44.46 -30.46 8.06
N SER A 24 44.26 -30.22 9.35
CA SER A 24 45.11 -29.47 10.27
C SER A 24 46.06 -30.42 11.00
N LYS A 25 47.34 -30.05 11.20
CA LYS A 25 48.04 -30.00 12.51
C LYS A 25 49.54 -29.66 12.36
N THR A 26 49.95 -28.73 13.23
CA THR A 26 51.25 -28.42 13.86
C THR A 26 52.15 -29.64 14.14
N SER A 27 53.48 -29.63 14.33
CA SER A 27 54.59 -28.68 14.53
C SER A 27 55.89 -29.49 14.22
N GLU A 28 57.07 -28.94 13.91
CA GLU A 28 58.15 -28.53 14.84
C GLU A 28 59.47 -28.36 14.03
N ASN A 29 60.41 -27.63 14.63
CA ASN A 29 61.71 -27.16 14.11
C ASN A 29 62.61 -28.19 13.37
N SER A 30 63.33 -27.73 12.33
CA SER A 30 64.81 -27.71 12.31
C SER A 30 65.36 -26.94 11.09
N LYS A 31 66.55 -26.33 11.28
CA LYS A 31 67.30 -25.49 10.33
C LYS A 31 67.86 -26.27 9.13
N SER A 32 67.83 -25.68 7.93
CA SER A 32 69.05 -25.44 7.11
C SER A 32 68.78 -24.53 5.91
N LYS A 33 69.78 -23.69 5.60
CA LYS A 33 69.88 -22.63 4.59
C LYS A 33 69.66 -23.09 3.14
N SER A 34 69.11 -22.21 2.30
CA SER A 34 69.87 -21.57 1.18
C SER A 34 69.02 -20.51 0.49
N ASP A 35 69.65 -19.38 0.21
CA ASP A 35 69.14 -18.21 -0.51
C ASP A 35 68.65 -18.54 -1.94
N ASP A 36 67.58 -17.87 -2.39
CA ASP A 36 67.41 -17.52 -3.81
C ASP A 36 66.50 -16.28 -4.00
N PRO A 37 66.73 -15.48 -5.05
CA PRO A 37 66.42 -14.05 -5.08
C PRO A 37 64.98 -13.74 -5.50
N LYS A 38 64.43 -12.69 -4.89
CA LYS A 38 63.17 -12.05 -5.26
C LYS A 38 63.23 -11.51 -6.70
N SER A 39 62.58 -12.18 -7.64
CA SER A 39 62.20 -11.62 -8.94
C SER A 39 61.12 -10.55 -8.75
N LYS A 40 61.49 -9.28 -8.96
CA LYS A 40 60.54 -8.15 -9.04
C LYS A 40 59.81 -8.23 -10.40
N ARG A 41 58.60 -8.80 -10.40
CA ARG A 41 57.69 -8.73 -11.56
C ARG A 41 57.20 -7.29 -11.72
N ALA A 42 57.59 -6.62 -12.81
CA ALA A 42 57.10 -5.29 -13.14
C ALA A 42 55.58 -5.32 -13.36
N LYS A 43 54.83 -4.56 -12.56
CA LYS A 43 53.38 -4.38 -12.75
C LYS A 43 53.18 -3.46 -13.96
N ARG A 44 52.70 -4.01 -15.09
CA ARG A 44 52.14 -3.21 -16.18
C ARG A 44 51.03 -2.32 -15.60
N SER A 45 51.14 -1.03 -15.85
CA SER A 45 50.26 0.00 -15.29
C SER A 45 48.98 0.09 -16.12
N ALA A 46 47.82 0.35 -15.50
CA ALA A 46 46.56 0.58 -16.21
C ALA A 46 46.63 1.77 -17.21
N SER A 47 47.63 2.65 -17.07
CA SER A 47 47.90 3.75 -18.00
C SER A 47 48.52 3.33 -19.33
N GLU A 48 48.96 2.07 -19.47
CA GLU A 48 49.55 1.52 -20.71
C GLU A 48 48.50 0.88 -21.64
N ILE A 49 47.24 0.79 -21.19
CA ILE A 49 46.12 0.33 -22.00
C ILE A 49 45.63 1.51 -22.86
N ASP A 50 46.11 1.60 -24.10
CA ASP A 50 45.62 2.58 -25.07
C ASP A 50 44.33 2.08 -25.73
N VAL A 51 43.27 1.91 -24.93
CA VAL A 51 41.94 1.58 -25.48
C VAL A 51 41.39 2.83 -26.16
N ASN A 52 41.09 2.70 -27.44
CA ASN A 52 40.54 3.78 -28.24
C ASN A 52 39.25 4.31 -27.60
N ARG A 53 39.28 5.57 -27.14
CA ARG A 53 38.14 6.25 -26.48
C ARG A 53 36.89 6.25 -27.35
N GLN A 54 37.05 6.25 -28.67
CA GLN A 54 35.96 6.21 -29.62
C GLN A 54 35.23 4.86 -29.60
N SER A 55 35.95 3.76 -29.44
CA SER A 55 35.38 2.41 -29.32
C SER A 55 34.54 2.24 -28.05
N LEU A 56 34.94 2.86 -26.93
CA LEU A 56 34.16 2.88 -25.68
C LEU A 56 32.89 3.72 -25.79
N LEU A 57 32.97 4.86 -26.49
CA LEU A 57 31.83 5.74 -26.73
C LEU A 57 30.78 5.05 -27.62
N GLU A 58 31.22 4.35 -28.67
CA GLU A 58 30.36 3.56 -29.55
C GLU A 58 29.70 2.38 -28.81
N PHE A 59 30.43 1.74 -27.89
CA PHE A 59 29.85 0.73 -26.99
C PHE A 59 28.78 1.32 -26.06
N ALA A 60 29.02 2.50 -25.47
CA ALA A 60 28.03 3.17 -24.63
C ALA A 60 26.75 3.52 -25.41
N PHE A 61 26.87 4.02 -26.63
CA PHE A 61 25.69 4.28 -27.49
C PHE A 61 24.90 3.02 -27.80
N ALA A 62 25.58 1.91 -28.08
CA ALA A 62 24.95 0.61 -28.28
C ALA A 62 24.19 0.08 -27.06
N THR A 63 24.73 0.25 -25.85
CA THR A 63 24.02 -0.17 -24.62
C THR A 63 22.73 0.61 -24.42
N ARG A 64 22.74 1.92 -24.71
CA ARG A 64 21.54 2.76 -24.69
C ARG A 64 20.53 2.34 -25.75
N SER A 65 20.99 1.98 -26.95
CA SER A 65 20.18 1.40 -28.01
C SER A 65 19.49 0.09 -27.58
N LEU A 66 20.15 -0.75 -26.77
CA LEU A 66 19.57 -1.99 -26.24
C LEU A 66 18.47 -1.74 -25.20
N GLU A 67 18.67 -0.77 -24.32
CA GLU A 67 17.65 -0.36 -23.34
C GLU A 67 16.37 0.12 -24.04
N LEU A 68 16.51 0.85 -25.15
CA LEU A 68 15.38 1.34 -25.95
C LEU A 68 14.61 0.20 -26.62
N ILE A 69 15.29 -0.79 -27.21
CA ILE A 69 14.61 -1.96 -27.79
C ILE A 69 13.87 -2.76 -26.70
N LYS A 70 14.44 -2.89 -25.49
CA LYS A 70 13.75 -3.56 -24.37
C LYS A 70 12.44 -2.89 -23.97
N LYS A 71 12.33 -1.55 -24.09
CA LYS A 71 11.06 -0.84 -23.83
C LYS A 71 9.90 -1.35 -24.70
N ILE A 72 10.16 -1.76 -25.95
CA ILE A 72 9.13 -2.33 -26.85
C ILE A 72 8.48 -3.57 -26.21
N GLY A 73 9.25 -4.42 -25.54
CA GLY A 73 8.74 -5.61 -24.84
C GLY A 73 7.84 -5.26 -23.65
N HIS A 74 8.14 -4.16 -22.95
CA HIS A 74 7.35 -3.70 -21.80
C HIS A 74 6.05 -3.00 -22.23
N MET A 75 5.99 -2.44 -23.44
CA MET A 75 4.81 -1.76 -23.99
C MET A 75 3.80 -2.72 -24.63
N LYS A 76 3.85 -4.02 -24.30
CA LYS A 76 2.89 -5.02 -24.76
C LYS A 76 1.45 -4.56 -24.52
N MET A 77 1.16 -4.01 -23.34
CA MET A 77 -0.19 -3.56 -22.99
C MET A 77 -0.63 -2.35 -23.81
N ASP A 78 0.27 -1.39 -24.10
CA ASP A 78 -0.05 -0.23 -24.94
C ASP A 78 -0.42 -0.66 -26.37
N PHE A 79 0.35 -1.60 -26.96
CA PHE A 79 0.03 -2.17 -28.27
C PHE A 79 -1.34 -2.85 -28.27
N GLU A 80 -1.65 -3.71 -27.29
CA GLU A 80 -2.96 -4.38 -27.20
C GLU A 80 -4.11 -3.38 -26.99
N THR A 81 -3.87 -2.32 -26.20
CA THR A 81 -4.83 -1.24 -25.96
C THR A 81 -5.16 -0.51 -27.25
N VAL A 82 -4.15 -0.12 -28.03
CA VAL A 82 -4.37 0.49 -29.36
C VAL A 82 -5.11 -0.46 -30.29
N TYR A 83 -4.79 -1.76 -30.28
CA TYR A 83 -5.45 -2.74 -31.15
C TYR A 83 -6.93 -2.94 -30.84
N ARG A 84 -7.29 -2.90 -29.55
CA ARG A 84 -8.64 -3.14 -29.04
C ARG A 84 -9.47 -1.86 -29.07
N GLU A 85 -9.02 -0.82 -28.37
CA GLU A 85 -9.74 0.44 -28.23
C GLU A 85 -9.77 1.22 -29.55
N GLY A 86 -8.71 1.14 -30.36
CA GLY A 86 -8.71 1.76 -31.69
C GLY A 86 -9.76 1.18 -32.64
N ALA A 87 -10.03 -0.14 -32.55
CA ALA A 87 -11.11 -0.76 -33.31
C ALA A 87 -12.49 -0.30 -32.82
N HIS A 88 -12.62 -0.05 -31.51
CA HIS A 88 -13.83 0.50 -30.91
C HIS A 88 -14.10 1.93 -31.37
N VAL A 89 -13.05 2.77 -31.42
CA VAL A 89 -13.14 4.14 -31.97
C VAL A 89 -13.61 4.12 -33.41
N VAL A 90 -13.03 3.29 -34.28
CA VAL A 90 -13.47 3.15 -35.68
C VAL A 90 -14.96 2.79 -35.78
N GLY A 91 -15.45 1.91 -34.92
CA GLY A 91 -16.87 1.55 -34.86
C GLY A 91 -17.79 2.67 -34.37
N MET A 92 -17.28 3.59 -33.54
CA MET A 92 -18.02 4.73 -32.99
C MET A 92 -18.13 5.93 -33.93
N ILE A 93 -17.23 6.06 -34.91
CA ILE A 93 -17.19 7.23 -35.82
C ILE A 93 -18.53 7.44 -36.54
N SER A 94 -19.21 6.37 -36.93
CA SER A 94 -20.53 6.42 -37.60
C SER A 94 -21.64 7.05 -36.74
N ASN A 95 -21.49 7.02 -35.41
CA ASN A 95 -22.47 7.50 -34.44
C ASN A 95 -22.28 8.99 -34.06
N ILE A 96 -21.20 9.64 -34.51
CA ILE A 96 -20.89 11.04 -34.17
C ILE A 96 -21.88 11.97 -34.89
N THR A 97 -22.71 12.72 -34.17
CA THR A 97 -23.77 13.56 -34.75
C THR A 97 -23.25 14.80 -35.49
N ASN A 98 -22.08 15.33 -35.10
CA ASN A 98 -21.46 16.50 -35.73
C ASN A 98 -20.67 16.11 -37.00
N LEU A 99 -21.08 16.67 -38.15
CA LEU A 99 -20.53 16.34 -39.48
C LEU A 99 -19.04 16.71 -39.64
N GLU A 100 -18.60 17.83 -39.07
CA GLU A 100 -17.20 18.29 -39.16
C GLU A 100 -16.28 17.42 -38.31
N LYS A 101 -16.68 17.14 -37.05
CA LYS A 101 -15.95 16.23 -36.16
C LYS A 101 -15.86 14.82 -36.75
N ARG A 102 -16.94 14.34 -37.34
CA ARG A 102 -16.99 13.02 -38.01
C ARG A 102 -15.96 12.94 -39.14
N LYS A 103 -15.91 13.93 -40.03
CA LYS A 103 -14.92 13.98 -41.13
C LYS A 103 -13.47 13.96 -40.63
N MET A 104 -13.16 14.71 -39.57
CA MET A 104 -11.82 14.72 -38.98
C MET A 104 -11.43 13.36 -38.40
N MET A 105 -12.37 12.67 -37.75
CA MET A 105 -12.15 11.32 -37.22
C MET A 105 -12.04 10.28 -38.33
N GLU A 106 -12.87 10.36 -39.38
CA GLU A 106 -12.78 9.49 -40.55
C GLU A 106 -11.42 9.60 -41.24
N ASP A 107 -10.91 10.82 -41.43
CA ASP A 107 -9.61 11.03 -42.08
C ASP A 107 -8.44 10.49 -41.24
N ALA A 108 -8.48 10.66 -39.92
CA ALA A 108 -7.45 10.18 -39.00
C ALA A 108 -7.45 8.64 -38.83
N TRP A 109 -8.61 7.98 -38.96
CA TRP A 109 -8.76 6.55 -38.67
C TRP A 109 -9.01 5.65 -39.89
N LYS A 110 -9.12 6.21 -41.12
CA LYS A 110 -9.39 5.46 -42.36
C LYS A 110 -8.44 4.28 -42.59
N ASP A 111 -7.16 4.45 -42.27
CA ASP A 111 -6.10 3.47 -42.52
C ASP A 111 -5.74 2.64 -41.27
N PHE A 112 -6.58 2.69 -40.22
CA PHE A 112 -6.30 2.04 -38.94
C PHE A 112 -6.04 0.53 -39.08
N THR A 113 -6.75 -0.17 -39.97
CA THR A 113 -6.54 -1.60 -40.21
C THR A 113 -5.13 -1.89 -40.77
N VAL A 114 -4.62 -1.03 -41.64
CA VAL A 114 -3.28 -1.14 -42.20
C VAL A 114 -2.24 -0.76 -41.14
N ILE A 115 -2.46 0.34 -40.42
CA ILE A 115 -1.58 0.82 -39.35
C ILE A 115 -1.46 -0.21 -38.22
N LYS A 116 -2.57 -0.83 -37.81
CA LYS A 116 -2.59 -1.92 -36.84
C LYS A 116 -1.69 -3.08 -37.27
N LYS A 117 -1.82 -3.53 -38.53
CA LYS A 117 -0.98 -4.60 -39.09
C LYS A 117 0.50 -4.21 -39.16
N ASP A 118 0.79 -2.96 -39.48
CA ASP A 118 2.15 -2.42 -39.52
C ASP A 118 2.75 -2.35 -38.09
N LEU A 119 1.97 -1.95 -37.09
CA LEU A 119 2.36 -1.93 -35.68
C LEU A 119 2.60 -3.35 -35.12
N GLU A 120 1.73 -4.30 -35.45
CA GLU A 120 1.91 -5.72 -35.11
C GLU A 120 3.20 -6.28 -35.74
N THR A 121 3.42 -5.97 -37.02
CA THR A 121 4.63 -6.38 -37.75
C THR A 121 5.88 -5.77 -37.12
N PHE A 122 5.85 -4.47 -36.81
CA PHE A 122 6.93 -3.76 -36.11
C PHE A 122 7.25 -4.41 -34.76
N ARG A 123 6.22 -4.68 -33.95
CA ARG A 123 6.36 -5.32 -32.64
C ARG A 123 6.96 -6.72 -32.74
N ILE A 124 6.38 -7.59 -33.58
CA ILE A 124 6.81 -8.99 -33.73
C ILE A 124 8.26 -9.05 -34.20
N LYS A 125 8.60 -8.26 -35.22
CA LYS A 125 9.94 -8.27 -35.79
C LYS A 125 11.00 -7.74 -34.82
N ASN A 126 10.73 -6.66 -34.09
CA ASN A 126 11.66 -6.13 -33.08
C ASN A 126 11.79 -7.04 -31.84
N ILE A 127 10.70 -7.66 -31.37
CA ILE A 127 10.76 -8.67 -30.29
C ILE A 127 11.54 -9.92 -30.71
N ARG A 128 11.46 -10.32 -31.98
CA ARG A 128 12.28 -11.43 -32.49
C ARG A 128 13.76 -11.09 -32.47
N SER A 129 14.13 -9.86 -32.87
CA SER A 129 15.50 -9.36 -32.81
C SER A 129 16.02 -9.23 -31.38
N VAL A 130 15.16 -8.87 -30.43
CA VAL A 130 15.40 -8.98 -28.99
C VAL A 130 15.72 -10.42 -28.67
N ASN A 131 14.77 -11.35 -28.79
CA ASN A 131 14.93 -12.74 -28.35
C ASN A 131 16.15 -13.47 -28.93
N ALA A 132 16.63 -13.08 -30.13
CA ALA A 132 17.88 -13.58 -30.71
C ALA A 132 19.13 -13.33 -29.84
N ILE A 133 19.11 -12.29 -29.00
CA ILE A 133 20.18 -11.92 -28.04
C ILE A 133 20.14 -12.81 -26.78
N TRP A 134 19.00 -13.44 -26.46
CA TRP A 134 18.80 -14.29 -25.28
C TRP A 134 19.05 -15.78 -25.58
N GLY A 135 19.85 -16.08 -26.62
CA GLY A 135 20.25 -17.43 -27.00
C GLY A 135 21.20 -18.12 -26.00
N PRO A 136 21.76 -19.30 -26.34
CA PRO A 136 22.72 -19.98 -25.48
C PRO A 136 23.97 -19.12 -25.22
N PRO A 137 24.59 -19.23 -24.04
CA PRO A 137 25.65 -18.31 -23.61
C PRO A 137 26.88 -18.35 -24.51
N GLU A 138 27.24 -17.19 -25.05
CA GLU A 138 28.40 -17.00 -25.91
C GLU A 138 29.70 -17.09 -25.11
N LYS A 139 30.72 -17.78 -25.65
CA LYS A 139 31.98 -18.04 -24.94
C LYS A 139 33.08 -17.02 -25.25
N THR A 140 32.97 -16.28 -26.35
CA THR A 140 33.98 -15.29 -26.78
C THR A 140 33.36 -13.95 -27.19
N LEU A 141 34.12 -12.86 -27.14
CA LEU A 141 33.66 -11.53 -27.60
C LEU A 141 33.35 -11.54 -29.11
N VAL A 142 34.03 -12.38 -29.90
CA VAL A 142 33.68 -12.62 -31.32
C VAL A 142 32.30 -13.24 -31.47
N ASP A 143 31.93 -14.22 -30.63
CA ASP A 143 30.61 -14.86 -30.67
C ASP A 143 29.50 -13.84 -30.36
N ILE A 144 29.73 -12.98 -29.36
CA ILE A 144 28.85 -11.85 -29.03
C ILE A 144 28.70 -10.91 -30.25
N GLY A 145 29.80 -10.56 -30.90
CA GLY A 145 29.78 -9.72 -32.11
C GLY A 145 28.94 -10.30 -33.25
N ARG A 146 28.91 -11.63 -33.43
CA ARG A 146 28.06 -12.29 -34.44
C ARG A 146 26.57 -12.19 -34.13
N VAL A 147 26.19 -12.28 -32.86
CA VAL A 147 24.81 -12.11 -32.41
C VAL A 147 24.32 -10.69 -32.65
N TYR A 148 25.13 -9.68 -32.32
CA TYR A 148 24.77 -8.28 -32.59
C TYR A 148 24.73 -7.95 -34.09
N LYS A 149 25.53 -8.62 -34.93
CA LYS A 149 25.49 -8.46 -36.39
C LYS A 149 24.19 -8.97 -37.03
N SER A 150 23.51 -9.93 -36.40
CA SER A 150 22.27 -10.51 -36.91
C SER A 150 20.99 -9.75 -36.49
N ILE A 151 21.12 -8.76 -35.60
CA ILE A 151 20.01 -7.90 -35.17
C ILE A 151 19.61 -6.98 -36.32
N LEU A 152 18.46 -7.24 -36.91
CA LEU A 152 17.77 -6.31 -37.81
C LEU A 152 16.76 -5.51 -36.99
N VAL A 153 16.91 -4.19 -36.97
CA VAL A 153 15.95 -3.28 -36.36
C VAL A 153 15.00 -2.81 -37.45
N PHE A 154 13.69 -2.97 -37.21
CA PHE A 154 12.68 -2.60 -38.21
C PHE A 154 12.11 -1.22 -37.87
N THR A 155 12.11 -0.33 -38.87
CA THR A 155 11.52 1.01 -38.79
C THR A 155 10.03 0.96 -39.06
N PHE A 156 9.27 1.74 -38.29
CA PHE A 156 7.89 2.09 -38.64
C PHE A 156 7.91 3.37 -39.49
N PHE A 157 7.03 3.51 -40.47
CA PHE A 157 7.06 4.65 -41.43
C PHE A 157 5.82 5.54 -41.38
N LYS A 158 4.83 5.22 -40.55
CA LYS A 158 3.55 5.94 -40.45
C LYS A 158 3.38 6.68 -39.13
N GLN A 159 4.49 7.20 -38.56
CA GLN A 159 4.47 7.90 -37.27
C GLN A 159 3.47 9.05 -37.22
N GLU A 160 3.37 9.79 -38.33
CA GLU A 160 2.48 10.95 -38.46
C GLU A 160 1.00 10.55 -38.32
N GLU A 161 0.61 9.38 -38.83
CA GLU A 161 -0.76 8.89 -38.75
C GLU A 161 -1.13 8.49 -37.31
N VAL A 162 -0.19 7.93 -36.54
CA VAL A 162 -0.40 7.62 -35.11
C VAL A 162 -0.62 8.91 -34.30
N ARG A 163 0.11 9.98 -34.63
CA ARG A 163 -0.08 11.31 -34.04
C ARG A 163 -1.46 11.88 -34.39
N LYS A 164 -1.87 11.81 -35.67
CA LYS A 164 -3.20 12.25 -36.12
C LYS A 164 -4.32 11.51 -35.38
N MET A 165 -4.17 10.20 -35.19
CA MET A 165 -5.12 9.41 -34.39
C MET A 165 -5.21 9.91 -32.95
N ARG A 166 -4.08 10.13 -32.26
CA ARG A 166 -4.09 10.67 -30.89
C ARG A 166 -4.78 12.02 -30.81
N ASP A 167 -4.40 12.95 -31.68
CA ASP A 167 -4.92 14.31 -31.67
C ASP A 167 -6.43 14.35 -31.98
N SER A 168 -6.92 13.42 -32.80
CA SER A 168 -8.35 13.29 -33.12
C SER A 168 -9.22 12.87 -31.91
N LEU A 169 -8.66 12.19 -30.90
CA LEU A 169 -9.42 11.73 -29.73
C LEU A 169 -10.04 12.87 -28.91
N ARG A 170 -9.51 14.10 -29.06
CA ARG A 170 -10.05 15.32 -28.43
C ARG A 170 -11.47 15.67 -28.90
N TYR A 171 -11.89 15.12 -30.05
CA TYR A 171 -13.21 15.38 -30.62
C TYR A 171 -14.29 14.41 -30.12
N LEU A 172 -13.92 13.37 -29.36
CA LEU A 172 -14.87 12.45 -28.73
C LEU A 172 -15.56 13.11 -27.54
N ASP A 173 -16.89 12.92 -27.42
CA ASP A 173 -17.67 13.46 -26.30
C ASP A 173 -17.31 12.77 -24.96
N ILE A 174 -16.76 11.55 -25.02
CA ILE A 174 -16.23 10.80 -23.88
C ILE A 174 -14.72 10.60 -24.08
N PRO A 175 -13.86 11.13 -23.18
CA PRO A 175 -12.42 11.00 -23.32
C PRO A 175 -11.95 9.57 -23.01
N ASN A 176 -11.32 8.91 -23.99
CA ASN A 176 -10.66 7.62 -23.77
C ASN A 176 -9.20 7.85 -23.33
N ILE A 177 -9.03 8.13 -22.04
CA ILE A 177 -7.73 8.46 -21.41
C ILE A 177 -6.73 7.30 -21.56
N GLU A 178 -7.20 6.05 -21.59
CA GLU A 178 -6.36 4.87 -21.71
C GLU A 178 -5.76 4.76 -23.12
N LEU A 179 -6.58 4.93 -24.16
CA LEU A 179 -6.13 4.94 -25.55
C LEU A 179 -5.24 6.15 -25.87
N GLU A 180 -5.56 7.33 -25.34
CA GLU A 180 -4.75 8.53 -25.52
C GLU A 180 -3.33 8.33 -24.97
N LYS A 181 -3.21 7.79 -23.75
CA LYS A 181 -1.92 7.45 -23.13
C LYS A 181 -1.17 6.36 -23.90
N ALA A 182 -1.87 5.33 -24.37
CA ALA A 182 -1.25 4.24 -25.14
C ALA A 182 -0.67 4.75 -26.47
N LEU A 183 -1.40 5.63 -27.18
CA LEU A 183 -0.92 6.27 -28.41
C LEU A 183 0.25 7.23 -28.14
N ASP A 184 0.22 7.98 -27.04
CA ASP A 184 1.30 8.90 -26.65
C ASP A 184 2.61 8.15 -26.34
N ASN A 185 2.52 7.06 -25.57
CA ASN A 185 3.67 6.20 -25.28
C ASN A 185 4.25 5.62 -26.57
N LEU A 186 3.39 5.14 -27.49
CA LEU A 186 3.83 4.58 -28.77
C LEU A 186 4.45 5.65 -29.67
N GLU A 187 3.93 6.87 -29.65
CA GLU A 187 4.50 7.97 -30.42
C GLU A 187 5.97 8.21 -30.07
N GLU A 188 6.32 8.30 -28.78
CA GLU A 188 7.71 8.48 -28.32
C GLU A 188 8.64 7.41 -28.93
N LEU A 189 8.20 6.15 -28.97
CA LEU A 189 8.99 5.05 -29.54
C LEU A 189 9.09 5.09 -31.07
N LEU A 190 7.99 5.43 -31.75
CA LEU A 190 7.93 5.34 -33.21
C LEU A 190 8.70 6.49 -33.88
N PHE A 191 8.83 7.64 -33.21
CA PHE A 191 9.61 8.79 -33.69
C PHE A 191 11.14 8.64 -33.55
N MET A 192 11.62 7.55 -32.93
CA MET A 192 13.04 7.30 -32.77
C MET A 192 13.74 6.97 -34.10
N ASP A 193 15.00 7.40 -34.24
CA ASP A 193 15.85 7.03 -35.36
C ASP A 193 16.40 5.59 -35.19
N TRP A 194 15.57 4.63 -35.60
CA TRP A 194 15.91 3.21 -35.58
C TRP A 194 17.04 2.85 -36.56
N GLY A 195 17.32 3.71 -37.55
CA GLY A 195 18.48 3.57 -38.42
C GLY A 195 19.78 3.83 -37.65
N LEU A 196 19.81 4.86 -36.83
CA LEU A 196 20.93 5.13 -35.91
C LEU A 196 21.10 4.00 -34.88
N VAL A 197 20.00 3.48 -34.33
CA VAL A 197 20.03 2.32 -33.41
C VAL A 197 20.67 1.10 -34.08
N TYR A 198 20.28 0.79 -35.32
CA TYR A 198 20.83 -0.33 -36.08
C TYR A 198 22.32 -0.15 -36.38
N THR A 199 22.73 1.03 -36.85
CA THR A 199 24.14 1.31 -37.16
C THR A 199 25.02 1.22 -35.91
N ASN A 200 24.53 1.65 -34.75
CA ASN A 200 25.24 1.49 -33.47
C ASN A 200 25.49 0.01 -33.14
N PHE A 201 24.51 -0.88 -33.38
CA PHE A 201 24.70 -2.32 -33.16
C PHE A 201 25.66 -2.96 -34.16
N GLN A 202 25.60 -2.58 -35.44
CA GLN A 202 26.53 -3.09 -36.44
C GLN A 202 27.98 -2.73 -36.12
N LYS A 203 28.22 -1.52 -35.62
CA LYS A 203 29.56 -1.05 -35.23
C LYS A 203 30.17 -1.86 -34.08
N ILE A 204 29.37 -2.33 -33.12
CA ILE A 204 29.87 -3.21 -32.04
C ILE A 204 30.54 -4.45 -32.63
N SER A 205 29.94 -5.05 -33.65
CA SER A 205 30.44 -6.30 -34.25
C SER A 205 31.82 -6.14 -34.89
N SER A 206 32.15 -4.93 -35.38
CA SER A 206 33.47 -4.60 -35.92
C SER A 206 34.50 -4.25 -34.86
N ILE A 207 34.06 -3.76 -33.69
CA ILE A 207 34.93 -3.23 -32.62
C ILE A 207 35.36 -4.33 -31.65
N LEU A 208 34.48 -5.29 -31.37
CA LEU A 208 34.73 -6.38 -30.41
C LEU A 208 35.96 -7.25 -30.75
N PRO A 209 36.25 -7.61 -32.02
CA PRO A 209 37.47 -8.34 -32.35
C PRO A 209 38.75 -7.55 -32.09
N GLY A 210 38.73 -6.23 -32.34
CA GLY A 210 39.86 -5.33 -32.06
C GLY A 210 40.15 -5.22 -30.57
N LEU A 211 39.11 -4.97 -29.77
CA LEU A 211 39.22 -5.00 -28.30
C LEU A 211 39.71 -6.35 -27.78
N GLN A 212 39.18 -7.46 -28.32
CA GLN A 212 39.64 -8.80 -27.92
C GLN A 212 41.14 -8.98 -28.20
N LYS A 213 41.62 -8.47 -29.33
CA LYS A 213 43.05 -8.50 -29.70
C LYS A 213 43.89 -7.61 -28.77
N GLU A 214 43.48 -6.37 -28.55
CA GLU A 214 44.15 -5.41 -27.66
C GLU A 214 44.24 -5.95 -26.23
N PHE A 215 43.15 -6.54 -25.72
CA PHE A 215 43.17 -7.22 -24.43
C PHE A 215 44.10 -8.44 -24.45
N SER A 216 44.06 -9.26 -25.50
CA SER A 216 44.94 -10.43 -25.59
C SER A 216 46.42 -10.08 -25.65
N GLU A 217 46.79 -8.97 -26.31
CA GLU A 217 48.16 -8.46 -26.37
C GLU A 217 48.60 -7.83 -25.05
N PHE A 218 47.72 -7.05 -24.40
CA PHE A 218 47.99 -6.48 -23.08
C PHE A 218 48.24 -7.58 -22.03
N PHE A 219 47.46 -8.67 -22.09
CA PHE A 219 47.57 -9.82 -21.20
C PHE A 219 48.55 -10.90 -21.69
N ALA A 220 49.21 -10.72 -22.84
CA ALA A 220 50.23 -11.65 -23.32
C ALA A 220 51.48 -11.58 -22.41
N PRO A 221 52.05 -12.73 -21.99
CA PRO A 221 53.29 -12.76 -21.23
C PRO A 221 54.43 -12.15 -22.06
N PRO A 222 55.47 -11.57 -21.43
CA PRO A 222 56.68 -11.17 -22.17
C PRO A 222 57.33 -12.42 -22.77
N ASP A 223 57.77 -12.32 -24.02
CA ASP A 223 58.58 -13.35 -24.66
C ASP A 223 59.91 -13.46 -23.91
N ASP A 224 60.09 -14.55 -23.17
CA ASP A 224 61.40 -15.11 -22.88
C ASP A 224 61.28 -16.61 -22.56
N ASP A 225 62.33 -17.32 -22.92
CA ASP A 225 62.36 -18.70 -23.39
C ASP A 225 62.00 -19.81 -22.39
N LYS A 226 61.35 -20.83 -23.00
CA LYS A 226 61.47 -22.29 -22.84
C LYS A 226 61.16 -23.02 -21.51
N GLU A 227 60.41 -24.10 -21.77
CA GLU A 227 60.31 -25.40 -21.08
C GLU A 227 59.45 -25.56 -19.81
N ASP A 228 58.38 -26.33 -20.03
CA ASP A 228 57.79 -27.35 -19.15
C ASP A 228 57.43 -26.98 -17.72
N ASP A 229 56.25 -26.38 -17.56
CA ASP A 229 55.38 -26.73 -16.42
C ASP A 229 53.89 -26.54 -16.76
N PHE A 230 53.29 -27.56 -17.38
CA PHE A 230 51.88 -27.57 -17.75
C PHE A 230 50.96 -27.53 -16.51
N GLY A 231 51.45 -27.98 -15.34
CA GLY A 231 50.69 -27.99 -14.08
C GLY A 231 50.63 -26.62 -13.40
N MET A 232 51.76 -25.92 -13.29
CA MET A 232 51.80 -24.57 -12.70
C MET A 232 51.09 -23.51 -13.55
N LYS A 233 51.06 -23.67 -14.89
CA LYS A 233 50.35 -22.75 -15.79
C LYS A 233 48.83 -22.77 -15.56
N ILE A 234 48.22 -23.94 -15.33
CA ILE A 234 46.77 -24.06 -15.09
C ILE A 234 46.39 -23.47 -13.72
N ILE A 235 47.18 -23.77 -12.69
CA ILE A 235 46.95 -23.24 -11.33
C ILE A 235 47.09 -21.71 -11.30
N MET A 236 48.06 -21.16 -12.03
CA MET A 236 48.24 -19.72 -12.16
C MET A 236 47.13 -19.06 -13.01
N TYR A 237 46.66 -19.72 -14.09
CA TYR A 237 45.54 -19.24 -14.92
C TYR A 237 44.23 -19.16 -14.11
N ILE A 238 43.93 -20.19 -13.33
CA ILE A 238 42.76 -20.21 -12.45
C ILE A 238 42.89 -19.10 -11.41
N GLY A 239 44.05 -18.93 -10.77
CA GLY A 239 44.28 -17.87 -9.79
C GLY A 239 44.17 -16.44 -10.34
N ILE A 240 44.63 -16.19 -11.58
CA ILE A 240 44.54 -14.88 -12.23
C ILE A 240 43.11 -14.58 -12.68
N VAL A 241 42.39 -15.56 -13.24
CA VAL A 241 40.96 -15.42 -13.62
C VAL A 241 40.08 -15.23 -12.38
N PHE A 242 40.36 -15.94 -11.29
CA PHE A 242 39.66 -15.72 -10.02
C PHE A 242 39.99 -14.34 -9.43
N GLY A 243 41.26 -13.92 -9.49
CA GLY A 243 41.70 -12.62 -9.01
C GLY A 243 41.06 -11.45 -9.77
N THR A 244 40.98 -11.54 -11.10
CA THR A 244 40.33 -10.51 -11.93
C THR A 244 38.82 -10.48 -11.73
N LEU A 245 38.17 -11.64 -11.59
CA LEU A 245 36.75 -11.71 -11.23
C LEU A 245 36.47 -11.12 -9.84
N ILE A 246 37.33 -11.35 -8.86
CA ILE A 246 37.20 -10.77 -7.51
C ILE A 246 37.37 -9.25 -7.56
N VAL A 247 38.37 -8.74 -8.28
CA VAL A 247 38.59 -7.29 -8.41
C VAL A 247 37.46 -6.63 -9.18
N LEU A 248 36.96 -7.24 -10.27
CA LEU A 248 35.81 -6.74 -11.01
C LEU A 248 34.55 -6.78 -10.13
N ALA A 249 34.34 -7.84 -9.35
CA ALA A 249 33.24 -7.93 -8.40
C ALA A 249 33.35 -6.88 -7.29
N LEU A 250 34.56 -6.58 -6.80
CA LEU A 250 34.81 -5.53 -5.81
C LEU A 250 34.60 -4.13 -6.40
N VAL A 251 35.00 -3.89 -7.66
CA VAL A 251 34.78 -2.61 -8.34
C VAL A 251 33.29 -2.43 -8.64
N VAL A 252 32.61 -3.43 -9.18
CA VAL A 252 31.16 -3.41 -9.37
C VAL A 252 30.46 -3.26 -8.03
N PHE A 253 30.89 -3.96 -6.98
CA PHE A 253 30.35 -3.79 -5.62
C PHE A 253 30.61 -2.39 -5.08
N SER A 254 31.76 -1.77 -5.36
CA SER A 254 32.10 -0.42 -4.93
C SER A 254 31.33 0.66 -5.70
N VAL A 255 31.09 0.50 -7.00
CA VAL A 255 30.27 1.40 -7.82
C VAL A 255 28.81 1.24 -7.47
N VAL A 256 28.34 0.00 -7.33
CA VAL A 256 27.00 -0.31 -6.81
C VAL A 256 26.85 0.25 -5.41
N MET A 257 27.84 0.13 -4.52
CA MET A 257 27.82 0.78 -3.21
C MET A 257 27.85 2.31 -3.33
N CYS A 258 28.60 2.92 -4.25
CA CYS A 258 28.61 4.39 -4.39
C CYS A 258 27.25 4.91 -4.89
N VAL A 259 26.64 4.25 -5.88
CA VAL A 259 25.29 4.56 -6.39
C VAL A 259 24.21 4.20 -5.35
N LEU A 260 24.41 3.11 -4.63
CA LEU A 260 23.65 2.68 -3.45
C LEU A 260 24.28 3.22 -2.16
N VAL A 261 24.88 4.40 -2.08
CA VAL A 261 25.21 5.04 -0.78
C VAL A 261 25.08 6.54 -0.94
N SER A 262 25.51 7.10 -2.07
CA SER A 262 25.39 8.54 -2.33
C SER A 262 23.99 8.89 -2.82
N ASP A 263 23.09 9.18 -1.89
CA ASP A 263 21.90 9.96 -2.19
C ASP A 263 22.23 11.46 -2.03
N PRO A 264 22.15 12.30 -3.07
CA PRO A 264 22.43 13.73 -2.93
C PRO A 264 21.49 14.42 -1.92
N ASP A 265 20.26 13.89 -1.74
CA ASP A 265 19.26 14.43 -0.81
C ASP A 265 19.58 14.09 0.66
N GLU A 266 20.51 13.15 0.91
CA GLU A 266 21.03 12.88 2.26
C GLU A 266 21.85 14.05 2.84
N LYS A 267 22.22 15.04 2.04
CA LYS A 267 22.93 16.22 2.55
C LYS A 267 21.98 17.32 3.01
N LEU A 268 20.71 17.25 2.63
CA LEU A 268 19.71 18.24 2.97
C LEU A 268 19.01 17.87 4.31
N PRO A 269 18.69 18.86 5.16
CA PRO A 269 17.84 18.62 6.32
C PRO A 269 16.43 18.18 5.85
N PRO A 270 15.75 17.28 6.58
CA PRO A 270 14.39 16.89 6.21
C PRO A 270 13.46 18.11 6.24
N PRO A 271 12.52 18.24 5.28
CA PRO A 271 11.55 19.32 5.28
C PRO A 271 10.68 19.24 6.54
N LYS A 272 10.33 20.40 7.10
CA LYS A 272 9.40 20.51 8.24
C LYS A 272 8.02 19.96 7.85
N GLU A 273 7.34 19.30 8.78
CA GLU A 273 6.00 18.77 8.52
C GLU A 273 5.01 19.90 8.21
N PRO A 274 4.29 19.83 7.08
CA PRO A 274 3.25 20.80 6.80
C PRO A 274 2.12 20.68 7.82
N VAL A 275 1.46 21.79 8.10
CA VAL A 275 0.15 21.76 8.78
C VAL A 275 -0.85 21.11 7.82
N TYR A 276 -1.75 20.27 8.33
CA TYR A 276 -2.79 19.64 7.51
C TYR A 276 -3.58 20.69 6.71
N THR A 277 -3.73 20.44 5.42
CA THR A 277 -4.61 21.20 4.52
C THR A 277 -5.65 20.25 3.95
N VAL A 278 -6.93 20.65 3.95
CA VAL A 278 -8.01 19.88 3.32
C VAL A 278 -7.68 19.67 1.84
N LEU A 279 -7.61 18.42 1.39
CA LEU A 279 -7.56 18.10 -0.03
C LEU A 279 -8.90 18.54 -0.65
N GLN A 280 -8.86 19.45 -1.63
CA GLN A 280 -9.97 20.35 -2.00
C GLN A 280 -11.27 19.71 -2.54
N VAL A 281 -11.43 18.38 -2.61
CA VAL A 281 -12.59 17.77 -3.28
C VAL A 281 -13.09 16.52 -2.53
N HIS A 282 -14.26 16.61 -1.88
CA HIS A 282 -15.13 15.52 -1.40
C HIS A 282 -14.58 14.52 -0.33
N GLN A 283 -13.65 14.93 0.55
CA GLN A 283 -13.01 14.01 1.52
C GLN A 283 -13.20 14.36 3.02
N LEU A 284 -14.30 15.04 3.40
CA LEU A 284 -14.59 15.25 4.84
C LEU A 284 -14.66 13.93 5.61
N GLU A 285 -15.12 12.86 4.95
CA GLU A 285 -15.17 11.52 5.53
C GLU A 285 -13.80 11.03 6.00
N HIS A 286 -12.70 11.34 5.32
CA HIS A 286 -11.38 10.81 5.69
C HIS A 286 -10.66 11.69 6.73
N THR A 287 -11.16 12.91 6.94
CA THR A 287 -10.44 13.96 7.68
C THR A 287 -10.16 13.54 9.12
N TYR A 288 -11.13 12.93 9.80
CA TYR A 288 -10.98 12.51 11.20
C TYR A 288 -9.82 11.50 11.37
N MET A 289 -9.78 10.46 10.52
CA MET A 289 -8.72 9.46 10.59
C MET A 289 -7.38 9.95 10.01
N GLN A 290 -7.40 10.85 9.04
CA GLN A 290 -6.17 11.49 8.55
C GLN A 290 -5.47 12.30 9.63
N LEU A 291 -6.20 13.16 10.35
CA LEU A 291 -5.64 14.00 11.43
C LEU A 291 -5.50 13.23 12.75
N GLN A 292 -6.13 12.06 12.85
CA GLN A 292 -6.23 11.24 14.04
C GLN A 292 -6.75 12.03 15.24
N ASP A 293 -7.83 12.78 15.05
CA ASP A 293 -8.23 13.86 15.95
C ASP A 293 -8.43 13.43 17.41
N ALA A 294 -8.89 12.21 17.64
CA ALA A 294 -9.01 11.64 18.99
C ALA A 294 -7.70 11.67 19.79
N ARG A 295 -6.53 11.71 19.13
CA ARG A 295 -5.20 11.75 19.76
C ARG A 295 -4.76 13.15 20.15
N LEU A 296 -5.40 14.19 19.60
CA LEU A 296 -4.98 15.57 19.82
C LEU A 296 -5.29 15.99 21.25
N ASP A 297 -4.37 16.75 21.85
CA ASP A 297 -4.51 17.20 23.24
C ASP A 297 -5.81 17.96 23.51
N ILE A 298 -6.28 18.73 22.53
CA ILE A 298 -7.55 19.48 22.60
C ILE A 298 -8.79 18.59 22.76
N ASN A 299 -8.69 17.29 22.45
CA ASN A 299 -9.79 16.32 22.46
C ASN A 299 -9.63 15.24 23.54
N LYS A 300 -8.56 15.26 24.35
CA LYS A 300 -8.34 14.27 25.40
C LYS A 300 -9.50 14.24 26.40
N ILE A 301 -10.15 13.09 26.48
CA ILE A 301 -11.27 12.85 27.40
C ILE A 301 -10.78 12.72 28.86
N ASP A 302 -11.62 13.12 29.80
CA ASP A 302 -11.37 12.94 31.23
C ASP A 302 -11.78 11.54 31.73
N LYS A 303 -11.76 11.35 33.05
CA LYS A 303 -12.18 10.10 33.71
C LYS A 303 -13.65 9.74 33.50
N ASN A 304 -14.49 10.69 33.10
CA ASN A 304 -15.91 10.48 32.83
C ASN A 304 -16.17 10.24 31.32
N GLY A 305 -15.12 10.27 30.49
CA GLY A 305 -15.25 10.19 29.03
C GLY A 305 -15.63 11.53 28.39
N ASP A 306 -15.55 12.64 29.12
CA ASP A 306 -15.98 13.96 28.63
C ASP A 306 -14.80 14.70 27.97
N THR A 307 -15.01 15.17 26.74
CA THR A 307 -14.04 16.04 26.04
C THR A 307 -13.93 17.42 26.71
N PRO A 308 -12.82 18.17 26.53
CA PRO A 308 -12.66 19.49 27.14
C PRO A 308 -13.76 20.48 26.75
N ILE A 309 -14.22 20.43 25.48
CA ILE A 309 -15.30 21.30 24.99
C ILE A 309 -16.64 20.93 25.63
N TYR A 310 -16.91 19.63 25.84
CA TYR A 310 -18.12 19.18 26.53
C TYR A 310 -18.13 19.62 28.01
N GLN A 311 -16.99 19.53 28.70
CA GLN A 311 -16.87 20.01 30.08
C GLN A 311 -17.10 21.52 30.20
N ALA A 312 -16.56 22.31 29.26
CA ALA A 312 -16.79 23.75 29.23
C ALA A 312 -18.29 24.07 29.11
N ILE A 313 -19.02 23.33 28.26
CA ILE A 313 -20.50 23.45 28.15
C ILE A 313 -21.19 23.08 29.47
N ARG A 314 -20.80 21.97 30.10
CA ARG A 314 -21.38 21.55 31.39
C ARG A 314 -21.21 22.60 32.47
N LYS A 315 -20.01 23.19 32.56
CA LYS A 315 -19.65 24.25 33.51
C LYS A 315 -20.24 25.62 33.17
N GLY A 316 -20.72 25.81 31.93
CA GLY A 316 -21.23 27.10 31.45
C GLY A 316 -20.13 28.10 31.08
N ASP A 317 -18.89 27.63 30.90
CA ASP A 317 -17.76 28.44 30.46
C ASP A 317 -17.77 28.59 28.93
N PHE A 318 -18.68 29.45 28.45
CA PHE A 318 -18.90 29.63 27.02
C PHE A 318 -17.73 30.31 26.30
N ALA A 319 -16.87 31.05 27.03
CA ALA A 319 -15.66 31.61 26.46
C ALA A 319 -14.67 30.49 26.09
N ALA A 320 -14.47 29.52 26.98
CA ALA A 320 -13.67 28.33 26.68
C ALA A 320 -14.29 27.49 25.54
N VAL A 321 -15.62 27.40 25.47
CA VAL A 321 -16.31 26.72 24.34
C VAL A 321 -15.95 27.36 23.00
N GLU A 322 -15.99 28.69 22.91
CA GLU A 322 -15.68 29.40 21.68
C GLU A 322 -14.20 29.27 21.28
N ASP A 323 -13.28 29.35 22.24
CA ASP A 323 -11.84 29.14 21.99
C ASP A 323 -11.56 27.72 21.46
N LEU A 324 -12.11 26.68 22.11
CA LEU A 324 -11.94 25.29 21.70
C LEU A 324 -12.58 25.01 20.32
N LEU A 325 -13.76 25.58 20.05
CA LEU A 325 -14.43 25.49 18.75
C LEU A 325 -13.54 26.09 17.64
N ASN A 326 -12.99 27.29 17.87
CA ASN A 326 -12.12 27.97 16.91
C ASN A 326 -10.78 27.25 16.69
N LYS A 327 -10.34 26.44 17.66
CA LYS A 327 -9.17 25.56 17.56
C LYS A 327 -9.45 24.23 16.85
N GLY A 328 -10.70 23.95 16.46
CA GLY A 328 -11.07 22.74 15.71
C GLY A 328 -11.29 21.49 16.56
N ALA A 329 -11.72 21.66 17.82
CA ALA A 329 -12.08 20.55 18.70
C ALA A 329 -13.19 19.67 18.09
N ILE A 330 -13.20 18.39 18.44
CA ILE A 330 -14.24 17.45 18.00
C ILE A 330 -15.58 17.84 18.64
N LEU A 331 -16.61 18.01 17.81
CA LEU A 331 -17.96 18.36 18.25
C LEU A 331 -18.88 17.14 18.38
N ASP A 332 -18.50 16.06 17.70
CA ASP A 332 -19.30 14.84 17.50
C ASP A 332 -18.95 13.72 18.50
N ALA A 333 -18.09 14.02 19.47
CA ALA A 333 -17.68 13.08 20.51
C ALA A 333 -18.85 12.68 21.39
N SER A 334 -18.89 11.42 21.78
CA SER A 334 -19.85 10.89 22.72
C SER A 334 -19.34 11.09 24.15
N CYS A 335 -20.11 11.81 24.94
CA CYS A 335 -19.78 12.21 26.30
C CYS A 335 -20.93 11.80 27.25
N ASN A 336 -20.75 12.08 28.55
CA ASN A 336 -21.74 11.84 29.60
C ASN A 336 -22.01 10.35 29.88
N GLY A 337 -20.95 9.54 29.87
CA GLY A 337 -21.01 8.11 30.19
C GLY A 337 -22.03 7.35 29.34
N ALA A 338 -22.86 6.53 29.99
CA ALA A 338 -23.80 5.62 29.33
C ALA A 338 -24.87 6.32 28.47
N GLN A 339 -25.09 7.63 28.64
CA GLN A 339 -26.08 8.38 27.84
C GLN A 339 -25.57 8.75 26.45
N CYS A 340 -24.26 8.66 26.19
CA CYS A 340 -23.66 8.88 24.87
C CYS A 340 -24.06 10.21 24.19
N ARG A 341 -24.09 11.33 24.93
CA ARG A 341 -24.54 12.65 24.42
C ARG A 341 -23.40 13.42 23.74
N THR A 342 -23.72 14.12 22.67
CA THR A 342 -22.78 15.06 22.03
C THR A 342 -22.82 16.44 22.68
N ALA A 343 -21.78 17.25 22.42
CA ALA A 343 -21.75 18.65 22.84
C ALA A 343 -22.93 19.46 22.30
N LEU A 344 -23.34 19.19 21.05
CA LEU A 344 -24.52 19.82 20.44
C LEU A 344 -25.81 19.44 21.17
N PHE A 345 -25.97 18.18 21.60
CA PHE A 345 -27.12 17.73 22.38
C PHE A 345 -27.21 18.50 23.72
N GLU A 346 -26.09 18.65 24.42
CA GLU A 346 -26.04 19.36 25.72
C GLU A 346 -26.35 20.86 25.57
N LEU A 347 -25.93 21.49 24.47
CA LEU A 347 -26.28 22.90 24.18
C LEU A 347 -27.78 23.10 23.97
N VAL A 348 -28.48 22.13 23.36
CA VAL A 348 -29.94 22.15 23.24
C VAL A 348 -30.60 22.04 24.61
N LEU A 349 -30.14 21.13 25.48
CA LEU A 349 -30.66 21.03 26.85
C LEU A 349 -30.49 22.34 27.64
N LYS A 350 -29.36 23.04 27.44
CA LYS A 350 -29.06 24.33 28.06
C LYS A 350 -29.69 25.54 27.34
N LYS A 351 -30.41 25.32 26.23
CA LYS A 351 -31.08 26.35 25.42
C LYS A 351 -30.14 27.48 24.96
N LYS A 352 -28.96 27.10 24.44
CA LYS A 352 -27.92 28.06 23.99
C LYS A 352 -27.91 28.23 22.47
N GLU A 353 -28.94 28.87 21.94
CA GLU A 353 -29.20 29.04 20.49
C GLU A 353 -28.02 29.63 19.70
N THR A 354 -27.32 30.62 20.27
CA THR A 354 -26.16 31.26 19.64
C THR A 354 -25.01 30.27 19.43
N LEU A 355 -24.73 29.43 20.41
CA LEU A 355 -23.70 28.39 20.33
C LEU A 355 -24.14 27.21 19.46
N ILE A 356 -25.42 26.82 19.51
CA ILE A 356 -25.99 25.81 18.59
C ILE A 356 -25.74 26.24 17.14
N SER A 357 -26.03 27.50 16.82
CA SER A 357 -25.80 28.06 15.49
C SER A 357 -24.32 28.05 15.09
N LYS A 358 -23.41 28.36 16.03
CA LYS A 358 -21.96 28.30 15.79
C LYS A 358 -21.47 26.85 15.56
N PHE A 359 -21.92 25.89 16.36
CA PHE A 359 -21.57 24.47 16.22
C PHE A 359 -22.06 23.90 14.89
N LEU A 360 -23.30 24.21 14.50
CA LEU A 360 -23.86 23.79 13.22
C LEU A 360 -23.10 24.39 12.03
N LYS A 361 -22.68 25.67 12.12
CA LYS A 361 -21.80 26.32 11.12
C LYS A 361 -20.41 25.70 11.05
N ALA A 362 -19.89 25.22 12.19
CA ALA A 362 -18.60 24.56 12.30
C ALA A 362 -18.63 23.05 11.96
N GLY A 363 -19.75 22.54 11.42
CA GLY A 363 -19.85 21.18 10.89
C GLY A 363 -20.40 20.12 11.85
N ALA A 364 -20.76 20.45 13.10
CA ALA A 364 -21.30 19.47 14.07
C ALA A 364 -22.48 18.67 13.51
N ASN A 365 -22.49 17.36 13.68
CA ASN A 365 -23.50 16.48 13.11
C ASN A 365 -24.77 16.42 13.99
N PRO A 366 -25.92 16.94 13.52
CA PRO A 366 -27.17 16.93 14.31
C PRO A 366 -27.87 15.56 14.35
N ASN A 367 -27.43 14.60 13.52
CA ASN A 367 -28.06 13.29 13.40
C ASN A 367 -27.48 12.25 14.37
N ILE A 368 -26.51 12.63 15.22
CA ILE A 368 -25.98 11.71 16.23
C ILE A 368 -26.98 11.63 17.39
N SER A 369 -27.51 10.43 17.61
CA SER A 369 -28.41 10.13 18.72
C SER A 369 -27.66 9.82 20.02
N ASN A 370 -28.34 10.06 21.13
CA ASN A 370 -27.91 9.58 22.45
C ASN A 370 -28.22 8.07 22.61
N ALA A 371 -27.93 7.49 23.78
CA ALA A 371 -28.18 6.07 24.05
C ALA A 371 -29.67 5.65 24.07
N ASN A 372 -30.60 6.61 24.08
CA ASN A 372 -32.05 6.37 23.96
C ASN A 372 -32.54 6.47 22.51
N GLY A 373 -31.65 6.66 21.53
CA GLY A 373 -32.02 6.86 20.13
C GLY A 373 -32.62 8.25 19.86
N ASP A 374 -32.65 9.14 20.85
CA ASP A 374 -33.12 10.50 20.65
C ASP A 374 -32.06 11.32 19.91
N SER A 375 -32.39 11.78 18.71
CA SER A 375 -31.59 12.73 17.97
C SER A 375 -31.69 14.13 18.58
N VAL A 376 -30.64 14.94 18.38
CA VAL A 376 -30.62 16.36 18.80
C VAL A 376 -31.84 17.11 18.26
N VAL A 377 -32.22 16.85 17.01
CA VAL A 377 -33.33 17.52 16.33
C VAL A 377 -34.68 17.19 16.97
N LYS A 378 -34.92 15.91 17.30
CA LYS A 378 -36.14 15.49 18.01
C LYS A 378 -36.30 16.20 19.35
N PHE A 379 -35.19 16.38 20.07
CA PHE A 379 -35.19 17.08 21.35
C PHE A 379 -35.33 18.60 21.20
N ALA A 380 -34.74 19.19 20.16
CA ALA A 380 -34.87 20.62 19.87
C ALA A 380 -36.33 21.04 19.65
N GLY A 381 -37.14 20.18 19.04
CA GLY A 381 -38.58 20.42 18.87
C GLY A 381 -39.35 20.59 20.17
N LYS A 382 -38.99 19.85 21.24
CA LYS A 382 -39.60 20.01 22.57
C LYS A 382 -39.37 21.39 23.19
N TYR A 383 -38.36 22.12 22.72
CA TYR A 383 -38.01 23.45 23.20
C TYR A 383 -38.27 24.56 22.18
N GLY A 384 -38.92 24.25 21.04
CA GLY A 384 -39.18 25.23 19.98
C GLY A 384 -37.95 25.66 19.17
N MET A 385 -36.85 24.89 19.22
CA MET A 385 -35.57 25.22 18.57
C MET A 385 -35.36 24.52 17.22
N SER A 386 -36.39 23.89 16.65
CA SER A 386 -36.28 23.13 15.38
C SER A 386 -35.76 23.97 14.21
N GLU A 387 -36.12 25.25 14.14
CA GLU A 387 -35.72 26.16 13.06
C GLU A 387 -34.20 26.32 12.95
N LEU A 388 -33.46 26.23 14.07
CA LEU A 388 -32.00 26.32 14.08
C LEU A 388 -31.34 25.21 13.25
N PHE A 389 -31.99 24.06 13.15
CA PHE A 389 -31.49 22.90 12.42
C PHE A 389 -31.95 22.89 10.95
N GLN A 390 -33.02 23.60 10.62
CA GLN A 390 -33.62 23.63 9.28
C GLN A 390 -32.67 24.23 8.23
N ASN A 391 -31.93 25.28 8.60
CA ASN A 391 -30.87 25.90 7.78
C ASN A 391 -29.79 24.90 7.30
N ARG A 392 -29.56 23.80 8.02
CA ARG A 392 -28.60 22.76 7.61
C ARG A 392 -29.21 21.80 6.57
N TYR A 393 -30.49 21.47 6.70
CA TYR A 393 -31.20 20.61 5.75
C TYR A 393 -31.44 21.29 4.40
N GLU A 394 -31.60 22.62 4.38
CA GLU A 394 -31.80 23.39 3.16
C GLU A 394 -30.50 23.58 2.35
N ARG A 395 -29.34 23.57 2.99
CA ARG A 395 -28.02 23.78 2.37
C ARG A 395 -27.35 22.50 1.83
N LYS A 396 -28.15 21.51 1.41
CA LYS A 396 -27.73 20.18 0.89
C LYS A 396 -26.63 20.16 -0.20
N GLN A 397 -26.13 21.29 -0.68
CA GLN A 397 -25.14 21.38 -1.76
C GLN A 397 -23.71 21.77 -1.36
N TYR A 398 -23.46 22.21 -0.12
CA TYR A 398 -22.08 22.47 0.33
C TYR A 398 -21.91 21.99 1.76
N GLU A 399 -21.23 20.86 1.93
CA GLU A 399 -20.77 20.43 3.25
C GLU A 399 -19.92 21.56 3.85
N LEU A 400 -20.44 22.22 4.89
CA LEU A 400 -19.70 23.30 5.55
C LEU A 400 -18.42 22.68 6.14
N PRO A 401 -17.23 23.17 5.78
CA PRO A 401 -16.00 22.55 6.19
C PRO A 401 -15.87 22.71 7.71
N ARG A 402 -15.76 21.59 8.41
CA ARG A 402 -15.36 21.57 9.82
C ARG A 402 -14.10 22.43 10.00
N ILE A 403 -14.02 23.14 11.12
CA ILE A 403 -12.80 23.86 11.50
C ILE A 403 -11.70 22.84 11.82
N LEU A 404 -10.62 22.84 11.05
CA LEU A 404 -9.50 21.94 11.28
C LEU A 404 -8.54 22.47 12.35
N PRO A 405 -8.03 21.61 13.25
CA PRO A 405 -6.95 21.97 14.14
C PRO A 405 -5.64 22.19 13.36
N LYS A 406 -4.92 23.25 13.70
CA LYS A 406 -3.63 23.59 13.09
C LYS A 406 -2.49 22.81 13.75
N VAL A 407 -2.44 21.51 13.49
CA VAL A 407 -1.43 20.60 14.06
C VAL A 407 -0.47 20.08 12.98
N PRO A 408 0.82 19.93 13.30
CA PRO A 408 1.77 19.29 12.40
C PRO A 408 1.47 17.80 12.30
N ARG A 409 1.93 17.19 11.22
CA ARG A 409 1.69 15.77 10.98
C ARG A 409 2.56 14.87 11.84
N TYR A 410 1.95 13.88 12.49
CA TYR A 410 2.66 12.92 13.32
C TYR A 410 2.83 11.55 12.62
N TRP A 411 4.08 11.15 12.42
CA TRP A 411 4.42 9.87 11.81
C TRP A 411 5.03 8.93 12.85
N LYS A 412 4.38 7.78 13.04
CA LYS A 412 4.94 6.62 13.74
C LYS A 412 4.36 5.38 13.09
N VAL A 413 5.19 4.68 12.32
CA VAL A 413 4.73 3.66 11.40
C VAL A 413 5.18 2.29 11.88
N LEU A 414 4.27 1.32 11.88
CA LEU A 414 4.60 -0.08 12.09
C LEU A 414 4.53 -0.81 10.74
N VAL A 415 5.63 -1.43 10.33
CA VAL A 415 5.61 -2.41 9.23
C VAL A 415 5.53 -3.79 9.84
N MET A 416 4.36 -4.42 9.80
CA MET A 416 4.12 -5.67 10.52
C MET A 416 5.06 -6.80 10.08
N ASN A 417 5.28 -6.94 8.77
CA ASN A 417 6.21 -7.92 8.23
C ASN A 417 7.30 -7.21 7.43
N HIS A 418 8.52 -7.15 7.97
CA HIS A 418 9.64 -6.51 7.28
C HIS A 418 9.98 -7.15 5.92
N ARG A 419 9.49 -8.36 5.62
CA ARG A 419 9.69 -9.07 4.35
C ARG A 419 8.72 -8.64 3.25
N CYS A 420 7.59 -8.02 3.57
CA CYS A 420 6.66 -7.52 2.53
C CYS A 420 7.24 -6.32 1.79
N VAL A 421 8.17 -5.58 2.41
CA VAL A 421 8.88 -4.46 1.80
C VAL A 421 10.26 -4.92 1.31
N LYS A 422 10.47 -4.89 -0.01
CA LYS A 422 11.79 -5.16 -0.62
C LYS A 422 12.86 -4.24 -0.02
N LEU A 423 14.07 -4.76 0.15
CA LEU A 423 15.20 -4.01 0.72
C LEU A 423 15.45 -2.67 0.01
N LEU A 424 15.25 -2.64 -1.31
CA LEU A 424 15.38 -1.45 -2.15
C LEU A 424 14.43 -0.32 -1.72
N TYR A 425 13.16 -0.63 -1.40
CA TYR A 425 12.19 0.40 -1.00
C TYR A 425 12.56 1.03 0.33
N LYS A 426 13.01 0.24 1.31
CA LYS A 426 13.42 0.73 2.65
C LYS A 426 14.50 1.81 2.59
N ARG A 427 15.34 1.72 1.55
CA ARG A 427 16.46 2.61 1.33
C ARG A 427 16.00 3.99 0.87
N PHE A 428 15.10 4.03 -0.11
CA PHE A 428 14.60 5.25 -0.75
C PHE A 428 13.49 5.96 0.02
N LEU A 429 13.10 5.43 1.19
CA LEU A 429 12.13 6.11 2.04
C LEU A 429 12.64 7.49 2.47
N PRO A 430 11.76 8.50 2.52
CA PRO A 430 12.10 9.82 3.03
C PRO A 430 12.66 9.72 4.45
N ARG A 431 13.76 10.44 4.74
CA ARG A 431 14.38 10.43 6.08
C ARG A 431 13.42 10.74 7.21
N ARG A 432 12.51 11.69 6.97
CA ARG A 432 11.48 12.13 7.92
C ARG A 432 10.55 11.00 8.38
N ILE A 433 10.30 9.99 7.56
CA ILE A 433 9.49 8.83 7.95
C ILE A 433 10.37 7.66 8.39
N LYS A 434 11.55 7.51 7.77
CA LYS A 434 12.48 6.39 7.99
C LYS A 434 12.86 6.18 9.45
N ASN A 435 13.10 7.26 10.20
CA ASN A 435 13.47 7.21 11.61
C ASN A 435 12.29 6.84 12.54
N HIS A 436 11.06 6.91 12.03
CA HIS A 436 9.84 6.67 12.79
C HIS A 436 9.17 5.33 12.42
N ILE A 437 9.88 4.46 11.69
CA ILE A 437 9.40 3.12 11.31
C ILE A 437 9.89 2.08 12.30
N THR A 438 8.93 1.36 12.89
CA THR A 438 9.17 0.11 13.62
C THR A 438 8.99 -1.07 12.67
N TRP A 439 9.99 -1.95 12.61
CA TRP A 439 9.99 -3.10 11.71
C TRP A 439 9.68 -4.39 12.46
N GLY A 440 8.64 -5.10 12.02
CA GLY A 440 8.20 -6.35 12.61
C GLY A 440 7.21 -6.14 13.76
N TYR A 441 6.05 -6.75 13.64
CA TYR A 441 5.11 -6.87 14.75
C TYR A 441 5.62 -7.91 15.76
N LYS A 442 5.47 -7.59 17.05
CA LYS A 442 5.70 -8.51 18.16
C LYS A 442 4.41 -8.62 18.96
N GLU A 443 4.10 -9.82 19.41
CA GLU A 443 2.93 -10.05 20.25
C GLU A 443 3.00 -9.21 21.53
N GLY A 444 1.86 -8.63 21.92
CA GLY A 444 1.77 -7.71 23.06
C GLY A 444 2.17 -6.26 22.77
N MET A 445 2.60 -5.93 21.54
CA MET A 445 2.86 -4.56 21.15
C MET A 445 1.56 -3.74 21.15
N ASP A 446 1.63 -2.51 21.69
CA ASP A 446 0.51 -1.57 21.68
C ASP A 446 0.33 -0.98 20.27
N LEU A 447 -0.66 -1.51 19.55
CA LEU A 447 -1.04 -1.09 18.20
C LEU A 447 -1.59 0.34 18.19
N ASP A 448 -2.22 0.79 19.27
CA ASP A 448 -2.78 2.14 19.37
C ASP A 448 -1.67 3.18 19.50
N SER A 449 -0.45 2.80 19.86
CA SER A 449 0.66 3.73 19.91
C SER A 449 1.14 4.22 18.53
N PHE A 450 0.75 3.59 17.42
CA PHE A 450 1.20 3.92 16.06
C PHE A 450 0.20 4.81 15.32
N SER A 451 0.69 5.69 14.44
CA SER A 451 -0.19 6.44 13.53
C SER A 451 -0.59 5.61 12.31
N HIS A 452 0.34 4.83 11.74
CA HIS A 452 0.08 4.02 10.55
C HIS A 452 0.59 2.60 10.74
N ILE A 453 -0.16 1.60 10.28
CA ILE A 453 0.26 0.19 10.28
C ILE A 453 0.20 -0.31 8.85
N VAL A 454 1.35 -0.78 8.33
CA VAL A 454 1.41 -1.42 7.03
C VAL A 454 1.11 -2.90 7.18
N VAL A 455 -0.02 -3.27 6.58
CA VAL A 455 -0.54 -4.63 6.62
C VAL A 455 0.07 -5.44 5.48
N PRO A 456 0.60 -6.65 5.75
CA PRO A 456 1.20 -7.48 4.73
C PRO A 456 0.15 -8.20 3.89
N ASP A 457 0.48 -8.46 2.63
CA ASP A 457 -0.42 -9.07 1.64
C ASP A 457 -1.06 -10.39 2.09
N ASN A 458 -0.43 -11.15 3.00
CA ASN A 458 -1.00 -12.39 3.51
C ASN A 458 -2.22 -12.21 4.45
N LEU A 459 -2.42 -11.00 4.97
CA LEU A 459 -3.61 -10.61 5.74
C LEU A 459 -4.62 -9.83 4.88
N LEU A 460 -4.34 -9.67 3.58
CA LEU A 460 -5.18 -8.92 2.66
C LEU A 460 -5.86 -9.86 1.66
N TYR A 461 -7.09 -9.53 1.29
CA TYR A 461 -7.78 -10.18 0.17
C TYR A 461 -7.39 -9.51 -1.16
N ASP A 462 -7.27 -8.17 -1.14
CA ASP A 462 -6.80 -7.31 -2.22
C ASP A 462 -6.10 -6.07 -1.62
N ASP A 463 -5.71 -5.10 -2.45
CA ASP A 463 -4.97 -3.90 -2.01
C ASP A 463 -5.74 -2.98 -1.04
N VAL A 464 -7.05 -3.15 -0.86
CA VAL A 464 -7.91 -2.29 -0.03
C VAL A 464 -8.75 -3.05 1.00
N THR A 465 -8.68 -4.38 1.02
CA THR A 465 -9.56 -5.26 1.79
C THR A 465 -8.77 -6.10 2.79
N LEU A 466 -9.06 -5.90 4.09
CA LEU A 466 -8.50 -6.70 5.18
C LEU A 466 -9.25 -8.03 5.30
N LYS A 467 -8.51 -9.14 5.34
CA LYS A 467 -9.08 -10.47 5.56
C LYS A 467 -9.16 -10.78 7.05
N LEU A 468 -10.35 -11.15 7.52
CA LEU A 468 -10.60 -11.56 8.91
C LEU A 468 -10.71 -13.09 9.02
N ASP A 469 -10.12 -13.64 10.08
CA ASP A 469 -10.11 -15.08 10.38
C ASP A 469 -10.33 -15.31 11.88
N ASP A 470 -11.20 -16.25 12.22
CA ASP A 470 -11.53 -16.62 13.61
C ASP A 470 -10.35 -17.29 14.31
N GLU A 471 -9.45 -17.92 13.56
CA GLU A 471 -8.27 -18.60 14.11
C GLU A 471 -7.14 -17.63 14.46
N ASN A 472 -7.09 -16.46 13.79
CA ASN A 472 -6.07 -15.43 13.99
C ASN A 472 -6.71 -14.05 14.26
N LEU A 473 -6.90 -13.75 15.54
CA LEU A 473 -7.56 -12.54 16.02
C LEU A 473 -6.74 -11.25 15.78
N LEU A 474 -5.52 -11.34 15.26
CA LEU A 474 -4.70 -10.17 14.96
C LEU A 474 -5.39 -9.22 13.97
N ALA A 475 -6.06 -9.76 12.95
CA ALA A 475 -6.76 -8.94 11.96
C ALA A 475 -7.93 -8.17 12.59
N PHE A 476 -8.67 -8.79 13.51
CA PHE A 476 -9.71 -8.14 14.31
C PHE A 476 -9.14 -7.03 15.22
N ARG A 477 -7.97 -7.26 15.82
CA ARG A 477 -7.28 -6.25 16.63
C ARG A 477 -6.78 -5.05 15.81
N LEU A 478 -6.32 -5.28 14.58
CA LEU A 478 -5.94 -4.22 13.64
C LEU A 478 -7.15 -3.38 13.23
N LEU A 479 -8.29 -4.02 13.01
CA LEU A 479 -9.54 -3.34 12.73
C LEU A 479 -9.93 -2.39 13.89
N GLY A 480 -9.80 -2.88 15.13
CA GLY A 480 -10.06 -2.12 16.37
C GLY A 480 -9.07 -1.02 16.74
N CYS A 481 -7.86 -1.01 16.20
CA CYS A 481 -6.82 -0.09 16.70
C CYS A 481 -7.02 1.36 16.23
N TRP A 482 -6.31 2.30 16.84
CA TRP A 482 -6.35 3.71 16.47
C TRP A 482 -5.46 4.07 15.27
N ALA A 483 -4.69 3.13 14.74
CA ALA A 483 -3.80 3.39 13.62
C ALA A 483 -4.54 3.26 12.28
N ASN A 484 -4.12 4.07 11.30
CA ASN A 484 -4.56 3.94 9.92
C ASN A 484 -3.92 2.69 9.31
N LEU A 485 -4.73 1.82 8.71
CA LEU A 485 -4.23 0.60 8.07
C LEU A 485 -3.86 0.91 6.63
N MET A 486 -2.61 0.62 6.27
CA MET A 486 -2.01 0.97 4.98
C MET A 486 -1.70 -0.29 4.19
N SER A 487 -1.92 -0.24 2.88
CA SER A 487 -1.42 -1.25 1.95
C SER A 487 0.09 -1.11 1.72
N VAL A 488 0.72 -2.18 1.21
CA VAL A 488 2.15 -2.18 0.86
C VAL A 488 2.44 -1.19 -0.28
N GLU A 489 1.45 -0.87 -1.12
CA GLU A 489 1.54 0.12 -2.19
C GLU A 489 1.92 1.51 -1.67
N TRP A 490 1.48 1.88 -0.46
CA TRP A 490 1.88 3.13 0.15
C TRP A 490 3.41 3.23 0.29
N PHE A 491 4.06 2.15 0.74
CA PHE A 491 5.53 2.11 0.85
C PHE A 491 6.23 2.15 -0.50
N LYS A 492 5.64 1.53 -1.54
CA LYS A 492 6.16 1.62 -2.91
C LYS A 492 6.11 3.06 -3.41
N ALA A 493 5.00 3.76 -3.15
CA ALA A 493 4.84 5.17 -3.50
C ALA A 493 5.76 6.10 -2.69
N LEU A 494 5.97 5.82 -1.40
CA LEU A 494 6.95 6.55 -0.57
C LEU A 494 8.38 6.38 -1.07
N ALA A 495 8.72 5.22 -1.62
CA ALA A 495 10.05 4.97 -2.17
C ALA A 495 10.27 5.63 -3.54
N ASP A 496 9.23 6.11 -4.22
CA ASP A 496 9.35 6.84 -5.47
C ASP A 496 9.58 8.33 -5.23
N LYS A 497 10.80 8.80 -5.55
CA LYS A 497 11.23 10.18 -5.37
C LYS A 497 10.36 11.21 -6.10
N LYS A 498 9.67 10.86 -7.19
CA LYS A 498 8.82 11.83 -7.89
C LYS A 498 7.51 12.10 -7.18
N ILE A 499 7.00 11.12 -6.43
CA ILE A 499 5.65 11.16 -5.85
C ILE A 499 5.61 11.03 -4.33
N HIS A 500 6.73 10.78 -3.65
CA HIS A 500 6.77 10.54 -2.20
C HIS A 500 6.11 11.63 -1.36
N GLU A 501 6.28 12.92 -1.71
CA GLU A 501 5.59 14.02 -1.02
C GLU A 501 4.07 13.94 -1.17
N ASN A 502 3.60 13.64 -2.38
CA ASN A 502 2.18 13.46 -2.65
C ASN A 502 1.63 12.19 -1.96
N ALA A 503 2.39 11.10 -1.93
CA ALA A 503 2.02 9.86 -1.24
C ALA A 503 1.95 10.05 0.29
N MET A 504 2.74 10.96 0.85
CA MET A 504 2.59 11.38 2.24
C MET A 504 1.34 12.26 2.39
N ASN A 505 1.21 13.35 1.62
CA ASN A 505 0.10 14.30 1.74
C ASN A 505 -1.28 13.70 1.42
N SER A 506 -1.33 12.67 0.58
CA SER A 506 -2.54 11.96 0.15
C SER A 506 -2.52 10.48 0.54
N ASP A 507 -1.96 10.15 1.71
CA ASP A 507 -1.89 8.78 2.27
C ASP A 507 -3.24 8.08 2.33
N CYS A 508 -4.34 8.83 2.51
CA CYS A 508 -5.69 8.28 2.52
C CYS A 508 -6.09 7.51 1.26
N ARG A 509 -5.38 7.71 0.15
CA ARG A 509 -5.56 6.93 -1.09
C ARG A 509 -5.11 5.47 -0.94
N TYR A 510 -4.34 5.18 0.10
CA TYR A 510 -3.77 3.85 0.38
C TYR A 510 -4.34 3.22 1.65
N PHE A 511 -5.38 3.81 2.23
CA PHE A 511 -6.05 3.23 3.39
C PHE A 511 -6.79 1.97 2.97
N LEU A 512 -6.68 0.92 3.80
CA LEU A 512 -7.61 -0.19 3.72
C LEU A 512 -9.00 0.31 4.12
N ARG A 513 -10.01 -0.07 3.35
CA ARG A 513 -11.40 0.39 3.53
C ARG A 513 -12.34 -0.73 3.88
N ASN A 514 -12.13 -1.90 3.28
CA ASN A 514 -13.08 -3.00 3.29
C ASN A 514 -12.61 -4.15 4.18
N VAL A 515 -13.54 -5.02 4.51
CA VAL A 515 -13.31 -6.26 5.27
C VAL A 515 -13.87 -7.44 4.49
N GLU A 516 -13.08 -8.49 4.31
CA GLU A 516 -13.56 -9.81 3.88
C GLU A 516 -13.64 -10.72 5.10
N TYR A 517 -14.82 -11.31 5.31
CA TYR A 517 -15.04 -12.28 6.37
C TYR A 517 -15.92 -13.41 5.86
N ARG A 518 -15.40 -14.65 5.92
CA ARG A 518 -16.10 -15.90 5.56
C ARG A 518 -16.73 -15.87 4.16
N GLY A 519 -16.04 -15.29 3.19
CA GLY A 519 -16.49 -15.15 1.81
C GLY A 519 -17.46 -14.00 1.56
N THR A 520 -17.78 -13.21 2.60
CA THR A 520 -18.61 -12.00 2.47
C THR A 520 -17.73 -10.76 2.48
N LEU A 521 -17.88 -9.92 1.47
CA LEU A 521 -17.19 -8.64 1.36
C LEU A 521 -18.04 -7.52 1.97
N ASN A 522 -17.50 -6.83 2.97
CA ASN A 522 -18.12 -5.72 3.66
C ASN A 522 -17.39 -4.42 3.32
N TYR A 523 -18.07 -3.54 2.59
CA TYR A 523 -17.49 -2.30 2.10
C TYR A 523 -17.46 -1.20 3.16
N ASP A 524 -16.38 -0.44 3.19
CA ASP A 524 -16.16 0.72 4.07
C ASP A 524 -16.27 0.43 5.58
N THR A 525 -16.23 -0.84 6.00
CA THR A 525 -16.21 -1.21 7.42
C THR A 525 -15.05 -0.53 8.16
N ILE A 526 -13.84 -0.60 7.61
CA ILE A 526 -12.64 0.01 8.23
C ILE A 526 -12.82 1.53 8.27
N LEU A 527 -13.31 2.13 7.18
CA LEU A 527 -13.54 3.58 7.11
C LEU A 527 -14.52 4.04 8.21
N LYS A 528 -15.69 3.38 8.30
CA LYS A 528 -16.72 3.68 9.32
C LYS A 528 -16.14 3.55 10.72
N GLN A 529 -15.42 2.48 10.99
CA GLN A 529 -14.83 2.21 12.29
C GLN A 529 -13.75 3.23 12.68
N LYS A 530 -12.78 3.49 11.80
CA LYS A 530 -11.69 4.44 12.07
C LYS A 530 -12.23 5.85 12.24
N ASN A 531 -13.21 6.25 11.45
CA ASN A 531 -13.91 7.51 11.66
C ASN A 531 -14.63 7.56 13.01
N SER A 532 -15.33 6.49 13.40
CA SER A 532 -15.98 6.40 14.71
C SER A 532 -14.98 6.61 15.85
N ILE A 533 -13.82 5.93 15.78
CA ILE A 533 -12.73 6.06 16.76
C ILE A 533 -12.22 7.50 16.81
N HIS A 534 -11.88 8.09 15.65
CA HIS A 534 -11.29 9.42 15.59
C HIS A 534 -12.29 10.56 15.81
N GLN A 535 -13.60 10.28 15.75
CA GLN A 535 -14.68 11.15 16.19
C GLN A 535 -15.01 10.97 17.68
N LEU A 536 -14.35 10.05 18.40
CA LEU A 536 -14.67 9.70 19.79
C LEU A 536 -16.14 9.27 19.95
N ARG A 537 -16.67 8.53 18.98
CA ARG A 537 -17.99 7.90 19.06
C ARG A 537 -17.91 6.59 19.86
N PRO A 538 -19.04 6.08 20.39
CA PRO A 538 -19.03 4.85 21.17
C PRO A 538 -18.49 3.67 20.36
N GLY A 539 -17.86 2.70 21.03
CA GLY A 539 -17.48 1.45 20.38
C GLY A 539 -18.72 0.64 19.97
N LEU A 540 -18.61 -0.20 18.94
CA LEU A 540 -19.73 -0.98 18.40
C LEU A 540 -20.52 -1.74 19.47
N LEU A 541 -19.81 -2.27 20.48
CA LEU A 541 -20.36 -3.11 21.53
C LEU A 541 -20.72 -2.30 22.80
N THR A 542 -20.77 -0.97 22.73
CA THR A 542 -21.11 -0.12 23.89
C THR A 542 -22.47 -0.50 24.46
N ASN A 543 -22.54 -0.62 25.79
CA ASN A 543 -23.70 -1.09 26.55
C ASN A 543 -24.09 -2.57 26.29
N THR A 544 -23.18 -3.38 25.76
CA THR A 544 -23.35 -4.85 25.70
C THR A 544 -22.51 -5.54 26.77
N VAL A 545 -23.08 -6.54 27.43
CA VAL A 545 -22.40 -7.42 28.37
C VAL A 545 -22.30 -8.79 27.71
N ILE A 546 -21.08 -9.24 27.48
CA ILE A 546 -20.80 -10.46 26.73
C ILE A 546 -20.18 -11.49 27.66
N THR A 547 -20.80 -12.66 27.73
CA THR A 547 -20.30 -13.83 28.44
C THR A 547 -20.04 -14.95 27.44
N ILE A 548 -18.85 -15.56 27.49
CA ILE A 548 -18.50 -16.70 26.62
C ILE A 548 -18.55 -17.99 27.44
N LEU A 549 -19.34 -18.96 27.01
CA LEU A 549 -19.51 -20.25 27.69
C LEU A 549 -18.35 -21.21 27.43
N PRO A 550 -17.92 -21.99 28.45
CA PRO A 550 -16.76 -22.87 28.34
C PRO A 550 -16.94 -23.91 27.24
N THR A 551 -15.83 -24.34 26.67
CA THR A 551 -15.76 -25.40 25.65
C THR A 551 -14.82 -26.49 26.13
N LYS A 552 -14.98 -27.70 25.62
CA LYS A 552 -14.08 -28.83 25.87
C LYS A 552 -12.78 -28.70 25.08
N ASN A 553 -12.69 -27.73 24.16
CA ASN A 553 -11.48 -27.46 23.38
C ASN A 553 -10.53 -26.49 24.10
N ASP A 554 -9.41 -27.01 24.61
CA ASP A 554 -8.39 -26.24 25.33
C ASP A 554 -7.81 -25.07 24.53
N ARG A 555 -7.65 -25.20 23.21
CA ARG A 555 -7.10 -24.13 22.36
C ARG A 555 -8.04 -22.92 22.34
N ARG A 556 -9.34 -23.15 22.20
CA ARG A 556 -10.36 -22.10 22.22
C ARG A 556 -10.50 -21.46 23.60
N ASN A 557 -10.32 -22.24 24.66
CA ASN A 557 -10.27 -21.69 26.01
C ASN A 557 -9.08 -20.73 26.21
N LYS A 558 -7.90 -21.05 25.66
CA LYS A 558 -6.74 -20.14 25.69
C LYS A 558 -6.97 -18.84 24.93
N GLN A 559 -7.71 -18.89 23.82
CA GLN A 559 -8.04 -17.69 23.03
C GLN A 559 -9.04 -16.75 23.73
N ARG A 560 -9.71 -17.19 24.82
CA ARG A 560 -10.70 -16.36 25.53
C ARG A 560 -10.14 -15.04 26.04
N GLU A 561 -8.91 -15.05 26.55
CA GLU A 561 -8.27 -13.81 27.03
C GLU A 561 -8.05 -12.81 25.88
N GLU A 562 -7.75 -13.30 24.67
CA GLU A 562 -7.64 -12.45 23.48
C GLU A 562 -9.00 -11.93 23.02
N ILE A 563 -10.04 -12.78 23.05
CA ILE A 563 -11.40 -12.38 22.70
C ILE A 563 -11.97 -11.39 23.72
N GLN A 564 -11.66 -11.55 25.01
CA GLN A 564 -12.00 -10.57 26.04
C GLN A 564 -11.41 -9.20 25.70
N LYS A 565 -10.10 -9.14 25.42
CA LYS A 565 -9.44 -7.89 25.01
C LYS A 565 -10.06 -7.31 23.75
N LEU A 566 -10.49 -8.16 22.82
CA LEU A 566 -11.20 -7.72 21.62
C LEU A 566 -12.57 -7.11 21.94
N ILE A 567 -13.36 -7.74 22.82
CA ILE A 567 -14.67 -7.23 23.27
C ILE A 567 -14.49 -5.85 23.91
N GLU A 568 -13.54 -5.73 24.83
CA GLU A 568 -13.21 -4.48 25.51
C GLU A 568 -12.74 -3.40 24.52
N GLN A 569 -11.91 -3.77 23.54
CA GLN A 569 -11.44 -2.85 22.49
C GLN A 569 -12.59 -2.26 21.66
N PHE A 570 -13.67 -3.02 21.46
CA PHE A 570 -14.87 -2.56 20.75
C PHE A 570 -15.93 -1.96 21.69
N GLY A 571 -15.61 -1.73 22.97
CA GLY A 571 -16.45 -1.04 23.95
C GLY A 571 -17.43 -1.93 24.72
N GLY A 572 -17.36 -3.25 24.56
CA GLY A 572 -18.20 -4.20 25.29
C GLY A 572 -17.65 -4.52 26.68
N GLU A 573 -18.54 -4.92 27.59
CA GLU A 573 -18.18 -5.43 28.92
C GLU A 573 -18.10 -6.95 28.88
N TYR A 574 -16.94 -7.51 29.23
CA TYR A 574 -16.79 -8.95 29.36
C TYR A 574 -17.13 -9.39 30.79
N SER A 575 -17.93 -10.45 30.91
CA SER A 575 -18.23 -11.08 32.20
C SER A 575 -17.88 -12.57 32.16
N THR A 576 -17.27 -13.06 33.25
CA THR A 576 -16.97 -14.49 33.43
C THR A 576 -18.21 -15.31 33.74
N GLU A 577 -19.18 -14.68 34.40
CA GLU A 577 -20.46 -15.29 34.78
C GLU A 577 -21.63 -14.61 34.09
N VAL A 578 -22.72 -15.36 33.91
CA VAL A 578 -23.93 -14.81 33.33
C VAL A 578 -24.67 -13.99 34.39
N ILE A 579 -24.58 -12.66 34.27
CA ILE A 579 -25.24 -11.72 35.17
C ILE A 579 -26.57 -11.32 34.54
N LEU A 580 -27.70 -11.70 35.14
CA LEU A 580 -29.04 -11.30 34.70
C LEU A 580 -29.64 -10.20 35.60
N ALA A 581 -29.35 -10.25 36.90
CA ALA A 581 -29.96 -9.36 37.88
C ALA A 581 -29.49 -7.90 37.70
N GLY A 582 -30.42 -6.95 37.72
CA GLY A 582 -30.14 -5.52 37.61
C GLY A 582 -29.76 -5.02 36.21
N GLN A 583 -29.55 -5.93 35.24
CA GLN A 583 -29.18 -5.59 33.87
C GLN A 583 -30.34 -5.00 33.06
N GLU A 584 -31.58 -5.26 33.48
CA GLU A 584 -32.81 -4.66 32.92
C GLU A 584 -32.81 -3.12 33.01
N MET A 585 -32.10 -2.57 34.00
CA MET A 585 -31.99 -1.13 34.26
C MET A 585 -30.88 -0.43 33.48
N ARG A 586 -30.04 -1.17 32.72
CA ARG A 586 -28.96 -0.55 31.94
C ARG A 586 -29.52 0.22 30.74
N GLU A 587 -28.66 0.93 30.01
CA GLU A 587 -28.97 1.56 28.72
C GLU A 587 -28.85 0.53 27.59
N MET A 588 -29.71 0.63 26.55
CA MET A 588 -29.72 -0.37 25.45
C MET A 588 -28.36 -0.34 24.73
N PRO A 589 -27.98 -1.42 24.02
CA PRO A 589 -26.80 -1.38 23.15
C PRO A 589 -26.89 -0.16 22.23
N TYR A 590 -25.88 0.72 22.28
CA TYR A 590 -25.98 2.04 21.66
C TYR A 590 -26.31 1.97 20.15
N TYR A 591 -25.73 0.98 19.47
CA TYR A 591 -25.93 0.76 18.03
C TYR A 591 -27.20 -0.01 17.68
N ALA A 592 -28.02 -0.41 18.66
CA ALA A 592 -29.26 -1.13 18.41
C ALA A 592 -30.51 -0.24 18.52
N VAL A 593 -30.34 1.07 18.74
CA VAL A 593 -31.44 2.01 19.06
C VAL A 593 -31.95 2.77 17.83
N ASP A 594 -31.95 2.13 16.65
CA ASP A 594 -32.45 2.76 15.43
C ASP A 594 -33.97 3.02 15.51
N ILE A 595 -34.41 4.18 15.04
CA ILE A 595 -35.71 4.80 15.35
C ILE A 595 -36.87 4.06 14.67
N ASP A 596 -36.59 3.35 13.58
CA ASP A 596 -37.60 2.72 12.73
C ASP A 596 -37.70 1.19 12.92
N ASN A 597 -36.74 0.57 13.62
CA ASN A 597 -36.71 -0.87 13.86
C ASN A 597 -36.54 -1.14 15.36
N LEU A 598 -37.66 -1.47 16.01
CA LEU A 598 -37.77 -2.01 17.39
C LEU A 598 -37.13 -3.41 17.56
N ALA A 599 -36.18 -3.72 16.70
CA ALA A 599 -35.66 -5.03 16.43
C ALA A 599 -34.24 -5.05 17.01
N VAL A 600 -34.14 -5.31 18.31
CA VAL A 600 -32.97 -4.95 19.11
C VAL A 600 -32.15 -6.20 19.48
N GLN A 601 -30.83 -6.13 19.32
CA GLN A 601 -29.95 -7.05 20.03
C GLN A 601 -30.06 -6.84 21.54
N ASN A 602 -30.14 -7.92 22.29
CA ASN A 602 -30.21 -7.82 23.74
C ASN A 602 -28.94 -7.21 24.31
N ARG A 603 -29.06 -6.65 25.52
CA ARG A 603 -27.92 -6.11 26.28
C ARG A 603 -26.95 -7.21 26.70
N ILE A 604 -27.48 -8.40 26.98
CA ILE A 604 -26.74 -9.53 27.52
C ILE A 604 -26.57 -10.54 26.40
N TRP A 605 -25.32 -10.79 26.02
CA TRP A 605 -24.96 -11.79 25.03
C TRP A 605 -24.32 -12.97 25.72
N ILE A 606 -24.91 -14.14 25.55
CA ILE A 606 -24.32 -15.41 25.96
C ILE A 606 -23.86 -16.11 24.69
N LEU A 607 -22.54 -16.10 24.48
CA LEU A 607 -21.92 -16.69 23.31
C LEU A 607 -21.44 -18.10 23.64
N LYS A 608 -21.80 -19.07 22.80
CA LYS A 608 -21.47 -20.48 23.00
C LYS A 608 -20.65 -21.06 21.87
N TYR A 609 -19.96 -22.16 22.16
CA TYR A 609 -19.43 -23.06 21.14
C TYR A 609 -20.42 -24.21 20.91
N SER A 610 -20.21 -24.98 19.85
CA SER A 610 -21.04 -26.13 19.49
C SER A 610 -21.13 -27.20 20.60
N ASP A 611 -20.12 -27.28 21.46
CA ASP A 611 -19.97 -28.26 22.54
C ASP A 611 -20.16 -27.67 23.95
N SER A 612 -20.51 -26.37 24.05
CA SER A 612 -20.75 -25.71 25.33
C SER A 612 -22.06 -26.18 25.96
N ASP A 613 -22.03 -26.40 27.26
CA ASP A 613 -23.23 -26.64 28.06
C ASP A 613 -23.87 -25.31 28.47
N TYR A 614 -25.20 -25.22 28.40
CA TYR A 614 -25.93 -23.98 28.65
C TYR A 614 -27.32 -24.23 29.26
N GLY A 615 -27.82 -23.26 30.04
CA GLY A 615 -29.06 -23.42 30.80
C GLY A 615 -30.34 -23.26 29.97
N SER A 616 -31.32 -24.13 30.20
CA SER A 616 -32.64 -24.06 29.56
C SER A 616 -33.36 -22.73 29.78
N LYS A 617 -33.19 -22.12 30.97
CA LYS A 617 -33.76 -20.81 31.33
C LYS A 617 -33.41 -19.69 30.33
N TRP A 618 -32.23 -19.74 29.72
CA TRP A 618 -31.80 -18.72 28.75
C TRP A 618 -32.52 -18.86 27.41
N GLN A 619 -32.88 -20.08 27.01
CA GLN A 619 -33.67 -20.33 25.80
C GLN A 619 -35.12 -19.83 25.93
N GLU A 620 -35.63 -19.74 27.16
CA GLU A 620 -37.00 -19.31 27.46
C GLU A 620 -37.12 -17.79 27.58
N SER A 621 -36.01 -17.04 27.63
CA SER A 621 -35.99 -15.57 27.82
C SER A 621 -35.36 -14.81 26.64
N PRO A 622 -35.86 -14.96 25.39
CA PRO A 622 -35.26 -14.35 24.20
C PRO A 622 -35.28 -12.81 24.19
N MET A 623 -36.17 -12.20 24.98
CA MET A 623 -36.32 -10.73 25.08
C MET A 623 -35.32 -10.08 26.05
N LEU A 624 -34.57 -10.88 26.81
CA LEU A 624 -33.60 -10.38 27.80
C LEU A 624 -32.15 -10.74 27.42
N VAL A 625 -31.97 -11.89 26.76
CA VAL A 625 -30.66 -12.48 26.50
C VAL A 625 -30.55 -12.96 25.06
N THR A 626 -29.48 -12.57 24.39
CA THR A 626 -29.07 -13.15 23.11
C THR A 626 -28.18 -14.36 23.39
N LEU A 627 -28.76 -15.56 23.35
CA LEU A 627 -27.98 -16.80 23.34
C LEU A 627 -27.66 -17.18 21.89
N SER A 628 -26.40 -17.12 21.48
CA SER A 628 -26.00 -17.43 20.10
C SER A 628 -24.60 -18.05 20.04
N ASP A 629 -24.22 -18.55 18.86
CA ASP A 629 -22.84 -19.01 18.67
C ASP A 629 -21.87 -17.83 18.66
N ILE A 630 -20.62 -18.07 19.06
CA ILE A 630 -19.58 -17.04 19.16
C ILE A 630 -19.35 -16.26 17.87
N GLN A 631 -19.68 -16.85 16.72
CA GLN A 631 -19.65 -16.21 15.41
C GLN A 631 -20.43 -14.89 15.34
N LEU A 632 -21.49 -14.74 16.15
CA LEU A 632 -22.27 -13.50 16.20
C LEU A 632 -21.38 -12.29 16.48
N LEU A 633 -20.41 -12.43 17.40
CA LEU A 633 -19.47 -11.37 17.75
C LEU A 633 -18.63 -10.94 16.55
N PHE A 634 -18.04 -11.91 15.85
CA PHE A 634 -17.15 -11.65 14.73
C PHE A 634 -17.89 -11.10 13.52
N GLU A 635 -19.10 -11.59 13.22
CA GLU A 635 -19.95 -11.03 12.16
C GLU A 635 -20.35 -9.58 12.45
N CYS A 636 -20.74 -9.26 13.69
CA CYS A 636 -21.08 -7.88 14.06
C CYS A 636 -19.88 -6.95 13.86
N ILE A 637 -18.70 -7.37 14.30
CA ILE A 637 -17.45 -6.60 14.13
C ILE A 637 -17.09 -6.45 12.64
N ALA A 638 -17.15 -7.53 11.86
CA ALA A 638 -16.77 -7.53 10.44
C ALA A 638 -17.69 -6.63 9.57
N ARG A 639 -18.95 -6.47 9.97
CA ARG A 639 -19.95 -5.62 9.30
C ARG A 639 -20.02 -4.20 9.86
N TRP A 640 -19.44 -3.97 11.03
CA TRP A 640 -19.62 -2.73 11.82
C TRP A 640 -21.11 -2.44 12.06
N GLU A 641 -21.86 -3.48 12.45
CA GLU A 641 -23.30 -3.43 12.65
C GLU A 641 -23.73 -4.48 13.68
N LEU A 642 -24.65 -4.13 14.59
CA LEU A 642 -25.27 -5.13 15.46
C LEU A 642 -26.36 -5.85 14.67
N LEU A 643 -26.09 -7.12 14.32
CA LEU A 643 -27.04 -7.94 13.57
C LEU A 643 -28.37 -8.05 14.31
N HIS A 644 -29.49 -8.09 13.61
CA HIS A 644 -30.81 -8.25 14.25
C HIS A 644 -30.91 -9.54 15.09
N PHE A 645 -31.75 -9.59 16.13
CA PHE A 645 -31.98 -10.81 16.91
C PHE A 645 -32.46 -11.99 16.03
N GLU A 646 -33.29 -11.71 15.03
CA GLU A 646 -33.83 -12.70 14.08
C GLU A 646 -33.02 -12.81 12.77
N ASN A 647 -31.74 -12.43 12.77
CA ASN A 647 -30.92 -12.50 11.56
C ASN A 647 -30.71 -13.95 11.07
N ASP A 648 -30.56 -14.11 9.75
CA ASP A 648 -30.32 -15.42 9.12
C ASP A 648 -28.85 -15.86 9.09
N ILE A 649 -27.91 -14.97 9.44
CA ILE A 649 -26.46 -15.20 9.34
C ILE A 649 -25.99 -16.08 10.51
N VAL A 650 -26.28 -15.67 11.75
CA VAL A 650 -26.01 -16.42 12.97
C VAL A 650 -27.26 -16.39 13.84
N LYS A 651 -28.02 -17.49 13.79
CA LYS A 651 -29.32 -17.61 14.45
C LYS A 651 -29.16 -17.77 15.96
N ALA A 652 -29.91 -16.97 16.72
CA ALA A 652 -30.03 -17.13 18.15
C ALA A 652 -30.72 -18.47 18.50
N VAL A 653 -30.36 -19.05 19.64
CA VAL A 653 -30.92 -20.29 20.17
C VAL A 653 -32.01 -19.95 21.19
N TYR A 654 -33.26 -20.18 20.81
CA TYR A 654 -34.42 -19.92 21.66
C TYR A 654 -35.56 -20.91 21.42
N ASN A 655 -36.43 -21.04 22.42
CA ASN A 655 -37.63 -21.86 22.30
C ASN A 655 -38.71 -21.08 21.52
N LYS A 656 -39.06 -21.55 20.31
CA LYS A 656 -40.09 -20.91 19.45
C LYS A 656 -41.45 -20.73 20.13
N ARG A 657 -41.78 -21.51 21.16
CA ARG A 657 -43.02 -21.33 21.95
C ARG A 657 -42.95 -20.12 22.88
N ALA A 658 -41.77 -19.76 23.38
CA ALA A 658 -41.56 -18.59 24.22
C ALA A 658 -41.68 -17.28 23.41
N LEU A 659 -41.31 -17.29 22.13
CA LEU A 659 -41.41 -16.12 21.25
C LEU A 659 -42.85 -15.74 20.86
N ARG A 660 -43.82 -16.66 21.05
CA ARG A 660 -45.24 -16.46 20.71
C ARG A 660 -46.09 -16.01 21.90
N ARG A 661 -45.52 -15.99 23.11
CA ARG A 661 -46.13 -15.50 24.34
C ARG A 661 -45.60 -14.09 24.59
#